data_AF-A0A7Y5WE53-F1
#
_entry.id   AF-A0A7Y5WE53-F1
#
_cell.length_a   1.000
_cell.length_b   1.000
_cell.length_c   1.000
_cell.angle_alpha   90.00
_cell.angle_beta   90.00
_cell.angle_gamma   90.00
#
_symmetry.space_group_name_H-M   'P 1'
#
loop_
_entity.id
_entity.type
_entity.pdbx_description
1 polymer ?
#
loop_
_entity_poly.entity_id
_entity_poly.type
_entity_poly.pdbx_seq_one_letter_code
_entity_poly.pdbx_strand_id
1 'polypeptide(L)'
;MLRLRRTAPRPTRERGGRRTGRTLALVVAFLVLAPAVANAAPIEDYATYQPQTNCSPNAKPGTLKLSRWLQRQYPGSGSLGISRSCKDGGVSEHKEGRAFDWAVNVGSARDRRYVASFLKRIFATDKAGNRHALARRMGIMYLIWNDHIYSSYRGFVARAYRPCKVLRTCGDTLRHRNHVHISLSRAGGAGRTSWYTGHVSVPPAPKPPTPSTPKPSTPTPTTPKPSTPKPSTPRPSGVDLSTTPYRAVTVPATGAVKQTSFTLAAGTTYQVTAAGLYGYGAPTDVADASCRWSASSHRWVPSPSTDVATTHGSLNLLVNDVRVSSTCEADHVYTTTVKPTRTAPLRLQVANTARGASGSLVVAVSKRGTDVSRALPTYPSTSSAPAVGPATSGNGLVGETVYVPASADSVQTAGAVERGASYRVTVSGSASLGGGVRTDGRCVGLSSGWWPQASLDRRTPDATHARLYVDGQPFGGRAVYGSSVCDARSHVDTVTATRDGRLELALWDPLSREDDTGALAVTVQRLTRITEPGAATAESPGSTTPWRQSRDYVRVDAGDQDGSTSTMRLRQGQTVLLAVSGTQRSNGREADASCVREGNTWRSTDSLVALDQDPLDLWVDGTRTSWRPYGDNDGSCSSDHTYWTRFTATRNGPVRFTVLDLDYRDNDGTLTVTMMRQ
;
A
#
# COMPACT_ATOMS: atom_id res chain seq x y z
N MET A 1 64.64 -45.62 54.68
CA MET A 1 63.81 -46.72 55.21
C MET A 1 62.92 -47.27 54.09
N LEU A 2 62.92 -48.60 53.98
CA LEU A 2 62.21 -49.53 53.06
C LEU A 2 60.70 -49.22 52.94
N ARG A 3 60.02 -49.27 51.76
CA ARG A 3 59.47 -50.40 50.92
C ARG A 3 57.96 -50.09 50.74
N LEU A 4 57.17 -50.47 49.73
CA LEU A 4 57.16 -51.31 48.52
C LEU A 4 55.98 -50.74 47.67
N ARG A 5 56.05 -50.50 46.34
CA ARG A 5 55.93 -51.45 45.20
C ARG A 5 54.56 -52.20 45.20
N ARG A 6 53.78 -52.33 44.12
CA ARG A 6 54.06 -52.91 42.78
C ARG A 6 52.74 -52.92 41.95
N THR A 7 52.64 -52.49 40.69
CA THR A 7 52.99 -53.07 39.35
C THR A 7 51.88 -53.84 38.61
N ALA A 8 51.84 -53.57 37.28
CA ALA A 8 51.13 -54.21 36.16
C ALA A 8 51.42 -55.72 35.92
N PRO A 9 50.82 -56.34 34.87
CA PRO A 9 51.58 -56.75 33.64
C PRO A 9 50.75 -56.60 32.31
N ARG A 10 51.27 -56.36 31.07
CA ARG A 10 52.22 -57.05 30.13
C ARG A 10 51.71 -58.41 29.58
N PRO A 11 52.12 -58.96 28.39
CA PRO A 11 53.37 -58.73 27.61
C PRO A 11 53.40 -58.92 26.03
N THR A 12 54.51 -58.45 25.38
CA THR A 12 55.39 -59.05 24.28
C THR A 12 54.84 -59.57 22.92
N ARG A 13 55.54 -59.74 21.77
CA ARG A 13 56.94 -59.78 21.24
C ARG A 13 56.82 -59.80 19.67
N GLU A 14 57.58 -59.06 18.84
CA GLU A 14 58.85 -59.39 18.13
C GLU A 14 58.86 -60.50 17.02
N ARG A 15 59.44 -60.14 15.84
CA ARG A 15 60.20 -60.93 14.80
C ARG A 15 59.58 -61.26 13.42
N GLY A 16 60.22 -60.73 12.35
CA GLY A 16 61.06 -61.52 11.41
C GLY A 16 60.51 -61.98 10.04
N GLY A 17 61.29 -61.72 8.96
CA GLY A 17 61.35 -62.54 7.72
C GLY A 17 60.88 -61.86 6.42
N ARG A 18 61.76 -61.25 5.60
CA ARG A 18 62.51 -61.79 4.42
C ARG A 18 61.69 -62.19 3.16
N ARG A 19 61.90 -61.36 2.11
CA ARG A 19 62.13 -61.63 0.66
C ARG A 19 61.12 -62.48 -0.14
N THR A 20 60.55 -61.85 -1.17
CA THR A 20 60.58 -62.18 -2.62
C THR A 20 59.70 -61.11 -3.28
N GLY A 21 60.13 -60.29 -4.25
CA GLY A 21 60.71 -60.65 -5.53
C GLY A 21 59.64 -60.43 -6.60
N ARG A 22 59.61 -59.24 -7.24
CA ARG A 22 59.31 -59.01 -8.67
C ARG A 22 59.04 -57.54 -8.98
N THR A 23 59.90 -57.03 -9.84
CA THR A 23 59.77 -55.86 -10.70
C THR A 23 58.40 -55.84 -11.38
N LEU A 24 57.67 -54.71 -11.32
CA LEU A 24 56.69 -54.34 -12.34
C LEU A 24 56.49 -52.82 -12.36
N ALA A 25 56.85 -52.21 -13.50
CA ALA A 25 56.42 -50.95 -14.09
C ALA A 25 55.99 -49.77 -13.18
N LEU A 26 56.79 -48.70 -13.23
CA LEU A 26 56.38 -47.32 -12.93
C LEU A 26 55.29 -46.91 -13.93
N VAL A 27 54.03 -46.86 -13.49
CA VAL A 27 52.98 -46.05 -14.12
C VAL A 27 52.90 -44.76 -13.31
N VAL A 28 53.44 -43.68 -13.87
CA VAL A 28 53.19 -42.31 -13.38
C VAL A 28 51.73 -42.00 -13.68
N ALA A 29 50.85 -42.25 -12.72
CA ALA A 29 49.51 -41.70 -12.75
C ALA A 29 49.61 -40.21 -12.37
N PHE A 30 49.69 -39.34 -13.37
CA PHE A 30 49.27 -37.96 -13.22
C PHE A 30 47.80 -37.97 -12.80
N LEU A 31 47.55 -37.91 -11.49
CA LEU A 31 46.27 -37.44 -10.99
C LEU A 31 46.19 -35.95 -11.34
N VAL A 32 45.70 -35.68 -12.55
CA VAL A 32 45.02 -34.42 -12.81
C VAL A 32 43.87 -34.38 -11.82
N LEU A 33 44.03 -33.64 -10.72
CA LEU A 33 42.87 -33.09 -10.02
C LEU A 33 42.17 -32.19 -11.03
N ALA A 34 41.29 -32.78 -11.83
CA ALA A 34 40.22 -32.03 -12.43
C ALA A 34 39.52 -31.35 -11.24
N PRO A 35 39.40 -30.01 -11.21
CA PRO A 35 38.55 -29.40 -10.23
C PRO A 35 37.20 -30.07 -10.40
N ALA A 36 36.67 -30.66 -9.32
CA ALA A 36 35.27 -31.01 -9.28
C ALA A 36 34.53 -29.74 -9.68
N VAL A 37 34.01 -29.73 -10.90
CA VAL A 37 33.21 -28.63 -11.40
C VAL A 37 32.04 -28.60 -10.44
N ALA A 38 32.07 -27.65 -9.50
CA ALA A 38 30.95 -27.43 -8.61
C ALA A 38 29.74 -27.28 -9.53
N ASN A 39 28.84 -28.25 -9.52
CA ASN A 39 27.59 -28.16 -10.27
C ASN A 39 26.93 -26.87 -9.82
N ALA A 40 27.03 -25.83 -10.66
CA ALA A 40 26.50 -24.52 -10.34
C ALA A 40 25.01 -24.72 -10.05
N ALA A 41 24.57 -24.30 -8.86
CA ALA A 41 23.16 -24.42 -8.47
C ALA A 41 22.31 -23.88 -9.63
N PRO A 42 21.27 -24.62 -10.08
CA PRO A 42 20.48 -24.20 -11.23
C PRO A 42 20.00 -22.76 -11.01
N ILE A 43 20.00 -21.99 -12.10
CA ILE A 43 19.61 -20.58 -12.11
C ILE A 43 18.71 -20.32 -13.32
N GLU A 44 17.72 -19.44 -13.18
CA GLU A 44 16.82 -19.04 -14.27
C GLU A 44 17.61 -18.46 -15.43
N ASP A 45 17.27 -18.80 -16.67
CA ASP A 45 17.80 -18.07 -17.83
C ASP A 45 17.46 -16.57 -17.80
N TYR A 46 18.13 -15.79 -18.64
CA TYR A 46 17.71 -14.42 -18.87
C TYR A 46 16.28 -14.40 -19.38
N ALA A 47 15.40 -13.66 -18.67
CA ALA A 47 14.05 -13.39 -19.13
C ALA A 47 14.09 -12.76 -20.54
N THR A 48 13.33 -13.35 -21.46
CA THR A 48 13.04 -12.79 -22.78
C THR A 48 12.12 -11.58 -22.66
N TYR A 49 12.07 -10.74 -23.71
CA TYR A 49 11.06 -9.68 -23.77
C TYR A 49 9.67 -10.30 -23.91
N GLN A 50 8.82 -10.05 -22.91
CA GLN A 50 7.45 -10.49 -22.86
C GLN A 50 6.59 -9.22 -22.91
N PRO A 51 6.08 -8.81 -24.09
CA PRO A 51 5.21 -7.65 -24.15
C PRO A 51 3.92 -7.91 -23.39
N GLN A 52 3.25 -6.86 -22.96
CA GLN A 52 1.88 -6.94 -22.47
C GLN A 52 0.99 -7.60 -23.55
N THR A 53 0.30 -8.68 -23.20
CA THR A 53 -0.65 -9.35 -24.11
C THR A 53 -2.08 -9.29 -23.57
N ASN A 54 -2.24 -9.24 -22.25
CA ASN A 54 -3.53 -9.16 -21.59
C ASN A 54 -3.59 -7.90 -20.71
N CYS A 55 -4.79 -7.50 -20.27
CA CYS A 55 -4.90 -6.56 -19.15
C CYS A 55 -5.38 -7.28 -17.89
N SER A 56 -4.53 -7.26 -16.86
CA SER A 56 -4.79 -7.79 -15.54
C SER A 56 -4.06 -6.89 -14.55
N PRO A 57 -4.59 -5.69 -14.25
CA PRO A 57 -3.83 -4.66 -13.56
C PRO A 57 -3.60 -4.99 -12.09
N ASN A 58 -4.32 -5.93 -11.49
CA ASN A 58 -4.09 -6.36 -10.11
C ASN A 58 -2.62 -6.72 -9.86
N ALA A 59 -2.02 -6.10 -8.85
CA ALA A 59 -0.63 -6.31 -8.47
C ALA A 59 -0.33 -7.81 -8.33
N LYS A 60 0.69 -8.28 -9.04
CA LYS A 60 1.06 -9.69 -9.01
C LYS A 60 1.87 -10.00 -7.74
N PRO A 61 1.74 -11.20 -7.15
CA PRO A 61 2.37 -11.52 -5.85
C PRO A 61 3.88 -11.30 -5.82
N GLY A 62 4.58 -11.64 -6.90
CA GLY A 62 6.02 -11.44 -7.02
C GLY A 62 6.40 -9.97 -7.09
N THR A 63 5.64 -9.16 -7.84
CA THR A 63 5.83 -7.70 -7.89
C THR A 63 5.61 -7.05 -6.53
N LEU A 64 4.61 -7.48 -5.78
CA LEU A 64 4.38 -7.02 -4.41
C LEU A 64 5.53 -7.41 -3.48
N LYS A 65 6.04 -8.65 -3.55
CA LYS A 65 7.20 -9.08 -2.76
C LYS A 65 8.48 -8.32 -3.13
N LEU A 66 8.73 -8.05 -4.41
CA LEU A 66 9.84 -7.22 -4.86
C LEU A 66 9.73 -5.78 -4.37
N SER A 67 8.56 -5.15 -4.53
CA SER A 67 8.28 -3.80 -4.07
C SER A 67 8.57 -3.65 -2.57
N ARG A 68 8.07 -4.60 -1.76
CA ARG A 68 8.34 -4.65 -0.32
C ARG A 68 9.82 -4.90 -0.01
N TRP A 69 10.49 -5.76 -0.78
CA TRP A 69 11.92 -6.01 -0.59
C TRP A 69 12.76 -4.76 -0.87
N LEU A 70 12.49 -4.06 -1.97
CA LEU A 70 13.18 -2.80 -2.30
C LEU A 70 12.99 -1.76 -1.21
N GLN A 71 11.75 -1.57 -0.76
CA GLN A 71 11.44 -0.60 0.28
C GLN A 71 12.06 -0.97 1.63
N ARG A 72 12.22 -2.27 1.94
CA ARG A 72 12.98 -2.73 3.13
C ARG A 72 14.50 -2.62 2.99
N GLN A 73 15.05 -2.84 1.79
CA GLN A 73 16.50 -2.78 1.57
C GLN A 73 17.02 -1.37 1.36
N TYR A 74 16.15 -0.46 0.90
CA TYR A 74 16.46 0.95 0.69
C TYR A 74 15.45 1.89 1.38
N PRO A 75 15.37 1.89 2.72
CA PRO A 75 14.36 2.69 3.41
C PRO A 75 14.56 4.20 3.26
N GLY A 76 13.45 4.93 3.30
CA GLY A 76 13.38 6.31 2.80
C GLY A 76 13.10 6.43 1.29
N SER A 77 13.18 5.32 0.53
CA SER A 77 12.58 5.21 -0.82
C SER A 77 11.10 4.79 -0.71
N GLY A 78 10.35 4.82 -1.82
CA GLY A 78 8.92 4.46 -1.79
C GLY A 78 8.37 3.82 -3.06
N SER A 79 7.07 3.92 -3.25
CA SER A 79 6.36 3.39 -4.42
C SER A 79 5.71 4.53 -5.20
N LEU A 80 5.82 4.52 -6.53
CA LEU A 80 4.95 5.30 -7.43
C LEU A 80 3.89 4.41 -8.11
N GLY A 81 3.74 3.15 -7.65
CA GLY A 81 2.68 2.26 -8.09
C GLY A 81 3.15 1.04 -8.88
N ILE A 82 2.26 0.05 -8.92
CA ILE A 82 2.42 -1.22 -9.65
C ILE A 82 1.52 -1.25 -10.88
N SER A 83 0.32 -0.68 -10.77
CA SER A 83 -0.76 -0.92 -11.72
C SER A 83 -1.07 0.33 -12.53
N ARG A 84 -1.55 0.11 -13.75
CA ARG A 84 -2.02 1.15 -14.67
C ARG A 84 -3.33 0.73 -15.32
N SER A 85 -4.15 1.70 -15.75
CA SER A 85 -5.40 1.44 -16.45
C SER A 85 -5.22 0.59 -17.69
N CYS A 86 -6.15 -0.33 -17.91
CA CYS A 86 -6.29 -1.01 -19.20
C CYS A 86 -6.61 -0.04 -20.34
N LYS A 87 -7.29 1.08 -20.02
CA LYS A 87 -7.77 2.07 -20.99
C LYS A 87 -6.69 3.06 -21.41
N ASP A 88 -5.59 3.15 -20.68
CA ASP A 88 -4.48 4.03 -21.04
C ASP A 88 -3.86 3.55 -22.36
N GLY A 89 -3.36 4.46 -23.19
CA GLY A 89 -2.70 4.10 -24.45
C GLY A 89 -1.40 3.30 -24.25
N GLY A 90 -0.96 2.62 -25.31
CA GLY A 90 0.36 1.96 -25.38
C GLY A 90 0.47 0.60 -24.69
N VAL A 91 1.57 -0.11 -24.96
CA VAL A 91 1.91 -1.40 -24.32
C VAL A 91 2.60 -1.12 -22.99
N SER A 92 2.15 -1.74 -21.89
CA SER A 92 2.79 -1.55 -20.59
C SER A 92 2.61 -2.73 -19.64
N GLU A 93 3.70 -3.15 -19.01
CA GLU A 93 3.75 -4.18 -17.98
C GLU A 93 2.97 -3.81 -16.70
N HIS A 94 2.74 -2.52 -16.44
CA HIS A 94 1.87 -2.08 -15.34
C HIS A 94 0.42 -2.55 -15.53
N LYS A 95 -0.03 -2.74 -16.78
CA LYS A 95 -1.37 -3.24 -17.08
C LYS A 95 -1.53 -4.72 -16.80
N GLU A 96 -0.43 -5.45 -16.60
CA GLU A 96 -0.43 -6.84 -16.15
C GLU A 96 -0.08 -6.94 -14.66
N GLY A 97 0.05 -5.81 -13.95
CA GLY A 97 0.42 -5.76 -12.54
C GLY A 97 1.81 -6.31 -12.24
N ARG A 98 2.69 -6.38 -13.25
CA ARG A 98 4.02 -6.98 -13.17
C ARG A 98 5.19 -6.00 -13.32
N ALA A 99 4.89 -4.72 -13.36
CA ALA A 99 5.87 -3.64 -13.26
C ALA A 99 5.74 -2.91 -11.93
N PHE A 100 6.80 -2.24 -11.52
CA PHE A 100 6.85 -1.44 -10.30
C PHE A 100 7.69 -0.20 -10.54
N ASP A 101 7.12 0.97 -10.23
CA ASP A 101 7.85 2.23 -10.23
C ASP A 101 8.35 2.49 -8.81
N TRP A 102 9.62 2.19 -8.56
CA TRP A 102 10.28 2.38 -7.28
C TRP A 102 10.66 3.86 -7.10
N ALA A 103 10.06 4.56 -6.14
CA ALA A 103 10.21 6.00 -5.96
C ALA A 103 11.57 6.37 -5.35
N VAL A 104 12.45 6.92 -6.19
CA VAL A 104 13.80 7.41 -5.87
C VAL A 104 14.17 8.55 -6.82
N ASN A 105 14.75 9.63 -6.32
CA ASN A 105 14.99 10.85 -7.10
C ASN A 105 16.47 11.06 -7.43
N VAL A 106 16.79 11.29 -8.71
CA VAL A 106 18.17 11.53 -9.18
C VAL A 106 18.78 12.79 -8.57
N GLY A 107 17.98 13.77 -8.15
CA GLY A 107 18.43 14.96 -7.43
C GLY A 107 18.92 14.64 -6.01
N SER A 108 18.42 13.57 -5.38
CA SER A 108 18.78 13.15 -4.02
C SER A 108 20.07 12.34 -4.01
N ALA A 109 21.08 12.80 -3.25
CA ALA A 109 22.35 12.08 -3.10
C ALA A 109 22.17 10.70 -2.45
N ARG A 110 21.25 10.59 -1.49
CA ARG A 110 20.86 9.33 -0.84
C ARG A 110 20.29 8.35 -1.84
N ASP A 111 19.30 8.80 -2.62
CA ASP A 111 18.57 7.94 -3.55
C ASP A 111 19.49 7.45 -4.68
N ARG A 112 20.42 8.29 -5.15
CA ARG A 112 21.47 7.85 -6.08
C ARG A 112 22.34 6.73 -5.50
N ARG A 113 22.70 6.78 -4.21
CA ARG A 113 23.46 5.71 -3.53
C ARG A 113 22.64 4.43 -3.42
N TYR A 114 21.34 4.52 -3.17
CA TYR A 114 20.43 3.36 -3.15
C TYR A 114 20.36 2.68 -4.52
N VAL A 115 20.14 3.44 -5.59
CA VAL A 115 20.09 2.87 -6.94
C VAL A 115 21.44 2.27 -7.32
N ALA A 116 22.56 2.93 -7.01
CA ALA A 116 23.89 2.38 -7.26
C ALA A 116 24.13 1.06 -6.51
N SER A 117 23.74 0.99 -5.23
CA SER A 117 23.82 -0.23 -4.41
C SER A 117 22.94 -1.34 -4.99
N PHE A 118 21.71 -1.02 -5.38
CA PHE A 118 20.78 -1.96 -6.01
C PHE A 118 21.35 -2.55 -7.29
N LEU A 119 21.74 -1.70 -8.25
CA LEU A 119 22.31 -2.13 -9.52
C LEU A 119 23.57 -2.99 -9.32
N LYS A 120 24.48 -2.57 -8.42
CA LYS A 120 25.67 -3.36 -8.06
C LYS A 120 25.30 -4.75 -7.57
N ARG A 121 24.29 -4.85 -6.69
CA ARG A 121 23.86 -6.12 -6.09
C ARG A 121 23.18 -7.03 -7.09
N ILE A 122 22.24 -6.54 -7.89
CA ILE A 122 21.48 -7.39 -8.83
C ILE A 122 22.33 -7.84 -10.03
N PHE A 123 23.37 -7.08 -10.37
CA PHE A 123 24.28 -7.40 -11.47
C PHE A 123 25.56 -8.12 -11.03
N ALA A 124 25.74 -8.38 -9.73
CA ALA A 124 26.88 -9.15 -9.24
C ALA A 124 26.87 -10.58 -9.81
N THR A 125 28.07 -11.10 -10.08
CA THR A 125 28.30 -12.52 -10.32
C THR A 125 28.25 -13.24 -8.98
N ASP A 126 27.49 -14.34 -8.88
CA ASP A 126 27.45 -15.13 -7.65
C ASP A 126 28.72 -15.99 -7.46
N LYS A 127 28.81 -16.67 -6.30
CA LYS A 127 29.95 -17.54 -5.96
C LYS A 127 30.13 -18.73 -6.93
N ALA A 128 29.08 -19.08 -7.68
CA ALA A 128 29.10 -20.15 -8.67
C ALA A 128 29.42 -19.65 -10.09
N GLY A 129 29.80 -18.37 -10.24
CA GLY A 129 30.16 -17.78 -11.53
C GLY A 129 28.97 -17.34 -12.38
N ASN A 130 27.74 -17.40 -11.87
CA ASN A 130 26.56 -16.98 -12.61
C ASN A 130 26.48 -15.46 -12.66
N ARG A 131 26.57 -14.89 -13.85
CA ARG A 131 26.38 -13.44 -14.07
C ARG A 131 24.94 -13.03 -13.83
N HIS A 132 24.76 -11.84 -13.23
CA HIS A 132 23.46 -11.22 -12.94
C HIS A 132 22.51 -12.14 -12.16
N ALA A 133 23.06 -12.94 -11.26
CA ALA A 133 22.33 -14.06 -10.67
C ALA A 133 21.06 -13.61 -9.96
N LEU A 134 21.17 -12.58 -9.11
CA LEU A 134 20.01 -12.08 -8.37
C LEU A 134 18.94 -11.46 -9.28
N ALA A 135 19.33 -10.73 -10.33
CA ALA A 135 18.37 -10.17 -11.30
C ALA A 135 17.57 -11.28 -12.01
N ARG A 136 18.26 -12.37 -12.41
CA ARG A 136 17.65 -13.56 -13.03
C ARG A 136 16.69 -14.26 -12.06
N ARG A 137 17.14 -14.48 -10.82
CA ARG A 137 16.33 -15.12 -9.76
C ARG A 137 15.10 -14.28 -9.39
N MET A 138 15.18 -12.96 -9.41
CA MET A 138 14.01 -12.06 -9.20
C MET A 138 13.05 -12.04 -10.39
N GLY A 139 13.48 -12.51 -11.56
CA GLY A 139 12.72 -12.46 -12.80
C GLY A 139 12.66 -11.07 -13.42
N ILE A 140 13.68 -10.22 -13.21
CA ILE A 140 13.74 -8.88 -13.82
C ILE A 140 13.88 -9.02 -15.34
N MET A 141 12.92 -8.47 -16.08
CA MET A 141 12.93 -8.45 -17.54
C MET A 141 13.68 -7.22 -18.06
N TYR A 142 13.39 -6.05 -17.49
CA TYR A 142 14.16 -4.83 -17.72
C TYR A 142 13.95 -3.82 -16.59
N LEU A 143 14.86 -2.85 -16.48
CA LEU A 143 14.72 -1.69 -15.60
C LEU A 143 15.17 -0.41 -16.30
N ILE A 144 14.60 0.73 -15.90
CA ILE A 144 14.89 2.06 -16.45
C ILE A 144 15.19 3.03 -15.30
N TRP A 145 16.32 3.75 -15.39
CA TRP A 145 16.74 4.76 -14.43
C TRP A 145 17.58 5.83 -15.10
N ASN A 146 17.29 7.10 -14.82
CA ASN A 146 18.12 8.24 -15.22
C ASN A 146 18.58 8.18 -16.68
N ASP A 147 17.61 8.11 -17.61
CA ASP A 147 17.83 7.99 -19.05
C ASP A 147 18.59 6.72 -19.52
N HIS A 148 18.64 5.66 -18.71
CA HIS A 148 19.25 4.38 -19.09
C HIS A 148 18.28 3.22 -18.91
N ILE A 149 18.29 2.28 -19.87
CA ILE A 149 17.57 1.00 -19.81
C ILE A 149 18.55 -0.17 -19.76
N TYR A 150 18.26 -1.13 -18.89
CA TYR A 150 19.02 -2.36 -18.69
C TYR A 150 18.06 -3.53 -18.89
N SER A 151 18.30 -4.35 -19.91
CA SER A 151 17.37 -5.43 -20.30
C SER A 151 18.03 -6.79 -20.14
N SER A 152 17.31 -7.74 -19.54
CA SER A 152 17.77 -9.11 -19.31
C SER A 152 18.21 -9.80 -20.61
N TYR A 153 17.37 -9.75 -21.65
CA TYR A 153 17.64 -10.27 -22.99
C TYR A 153 18.72 -9.51 -23.79
N ARG A 154 19.39 -8.53 -23.16
CA ARG A 154 20.60 -7.87 -23.67
C ARG A 154 21.73 -7.88 -22.63
N GLY A 155 21.71 -8.86 -21.73
CA GLY A 155 22.72 -9.04 -20.70
C GLY A 155 22.86 -7.88 -19.72
N PHE A 156 21.78 -7.12 -19.49
CA PHE A 156 21.74 -5.95 -18.61
C PHE A 156 22.80 -4.87 -18.91
N VAL A 157 23.28 -4.78 -20.15
CA VAL A 157 24.15 -3.68 -20.56
C VAL A 157 23.34 -2.37 -20.55
N ALA A 158 23.92 -1.31 -19.98
CA ALA A 158 23.33 0.02 -19.95
C ALA A 158 23.17 0.56 -21.37
N ARG A 159 21.96 1.00 -21.74
CA ARG A 159 21.67 1.60 -23.04
C ARG A 159 20.91 2.90 -22.84
N ALA A 160 21.10 3.85 -23.77
CA ALA A 160 20.35 5.10 -23.74
C ALA A 160 18.84 4.82 -23.83
N TYR A 161 18.08 5.40 -22.90
CA TYR A 161 16.63 5.45 -22.91
C TYR A 161 16.19 6.85 -23.34
N ARG A 162 15.54 6.95 -24.50
CA ARG A 162 15.14 8.22 -25.11
C ARG A 162 13.63 8.25 -25.34
N PRO A 163 12.83 8.58 -24.30
CA PRO A 163 11.37 8.61 -24.39
C PRO A 163 10.84 9.80 -25.19
N CYS A 164 11.69 10.81 -25.42
CA CYS A 164 11.37 12.07 -26.08
C CYS A 164 12.42 12.38 -27.16
N LYS A 165 12.01 13.10 -28.22
CA LYS A 165 12.94 13.58 -29.26
C LYS A 165 14.02 14.51 -28.69
N VAL A 166 13.65 15.37 -27.74
CA VAL A 166 14.55 16.29 -27.03
C VAL A 166 14.42 16.03 -25.52
N LEU A 167 15.49 15.57 -24.88
CA LEU A 167 15.46 15.19 -23.45
C LEU A 167 15.31 16.38 -22.52
N ARG A 168 15.83 17.57 -22.88
CA ARG A 168 15.77 18.78 -22.05
C ARG A 168 14.34 19.26 -21.81
N THR A 169 13.42 19.00 -22.72
CA THR A 169 12.00 19.39 -22.61
C THR A 169 11.12 18.26 -22.05
N CYS A 170 11.72 17.11 -21.74
CA CYS A 170 11.03 15.91 -21.29
C CYS A 170 11.03 15.86 -19.75
N GLY A 171 9.85 15.70 -19.15
CA GLY A 171 9.68 15.71 -17.70
C GLY A 171 10.40 14.56 -16.99
N ASP A 172 10.75 14.77 -15.72
CA ASP A 172 11.53 13.82 -14.92
C ASP A 172 10.86 12.45 -14.77
N THR A 173 9.53 12.39 -14.71
CA THR A 173 8.79 11.12 -14.68
C THR A 173 9.00 10.32 -15.96
N LEU A 174 8.82 10.93 -17.15
CA LEU A 174 9.01 10.23 -18.43
C LEU A 174 10.46 9.76 -18.60
N ARG A 175 11.41 10.54 -18.10
CA ARG A 175 12.84 10.23 -18.12
C ARG A 175 13.30 9.27 -17.01
N HIS A 176 12.38 8.83 -16.14
CA HIS A 176 12.69 7.95 -15.00
C HIS A 176 13.78 8.52 -14.11
N ARG A 177 13.68 9.83 -13.84
CA ARG A 177 14.59 10.60 -12.97
C ARG A 177 14.05 10.76 -11.56
N ASN A 178 12.76 10.49 -11.35
CA ASN A 178 12.11 10.47 -10.04
C ASN A 178 11.66 9.07 -9.58
N HIS A 179 11.98 8.02 -10.35
CA HIS A 179 11.78 6.61 -9.97
C HIS A 179 12.63 5.67 -10.83
N VAL A 180 12.90 4.48 -10.32
CA VAL A 180 13.37 3.34 -11.13
C VAL A 180 12.15 2.53 -11.56
N HIS A 181 11.92 2.42 -12.86
CA HIS A 181 10.90 1.50 -13.38
C HIS A 181 11.50 0.10 -13.47
N ILE A 182 10.79 -0.89 -12.93
CA ILE A 182 11.22 -2.29 -12.93
C ILE A 182 10.10 -3.15 -13.49
N SER A 183 10.37 -3.81 -14.61
CA SER A 183 9.44 -4.75 -15.24
C SER A 183 9.89 -6.18 -15.01
N LEU A 184 8.99 -7.03 -14.50
CA LEU A 184 9.22 -8.45 -14.30
C LEU A 184 8.71 -9.27 -15.46
N SER A 185 9.35 -10.43 -15.70
CA SER A 185 8.77 -11.48 -16.53
C SER A 185 7.46 -11.96 -15.93
N ARG A 186 6.60 -12.66 -16.69
CA ARG A 186 5.37 -13.25 -16.14
C ARG A 186 5.65 -14.21 -14.97
N ALA A 187 6.75 -14.98 -15.04
CA ALA A 187 7.18 -15.85 -13.96
C ALA A 187 7.62 -15.05 -12.72
N GLY A 188 8.39 -13.97 -12.91
CA GLY A 188 8.80 -13.07 -11.83
C GLY A 188 7.61 -12.36 -11.18
N GLY A 189 6.71 -11.80 -11.99
CA GLY A 189 5.48 -11.17 -11.52
C GLY A 189 4.59 -12.14 -10.75
N ALA A 190 4.42 -13.37 -11.24
CA ALA A 190 3.66 -14.42 -10.56
C ALA A 190 4.36 -14.99 -9.30
N GLY A 191 5.61 -14.61 -9.03
CA GLY A 191 6.38 -15.11 -7.89
C GLY A 191 6.79 -16.59 -8.03
N ARG A 192 7.12 -17.05 -9.25
CA ARG A 192 7.44 -18.45 -9.55
C ARG A 192 8.93 -18.73 -9.76
N THR A 193 9.78 -17.72 -9.76
CA THR A 193 11.24 -17.93 -9.86
C THR A 193 11.83 -18.28 -8.49
N SER A 194 13.06 -18.80 -8.47
CA SER A 194 13.74 -19.33 -7.29
C SER A 194 13.95 -18.31 -6.17
N TRP A 195 13.97 -17.00 -6.46
CA TRP A 195 13.98 -15.98 -5.41
C TRP A 195 12.69 -15.98 -4.57
N TYR A 196 11.58 -16.42 -5.16
CA TYR A 196 10.29 -16.49 -4.50
C TYR A 196 10.04 -17.86 -3.87
N THR A 197 10.41 -18.94 -4.56
CA THR A 197 10.03 -20.33 -4.25
C THR A 197 11.15 -21.19 -3.67
N GLY A 198 12.42 -20.75 -3.75
CA GLY A 198 13.59 -21.54 -3.35
C GLY A 198 14.08 -22.56 -4.39
N HIS A 199 13.36 -22.78 -5.48
CA HIS A 199 13.72 -23.72 -6.55
C HIS A 199 13.58 -23.10 -7.94
N VAL A 200 14.43 -23.48 -8.89
CA VAL A 200 14.34 -22.99 -10.27
C VAL A 200 13.18 -23.66 -10.98
N SER A 201 12.23 -22.84 -11.43
CA SER A 201 11.18 -23.29 -12.33
C SER A 201 11.78 -23.54 -13.71
N VAL A 202 12.02 -24.81 -14.06
CA VAL A 202 12.32 -25.22 -15.43
C VAL A 202 10.99 -25.17 -16.20
N PRO A 203 10.86 -24.40 -17.29
CA PRO A 203 9.67 -24.50 -18.13
C PRO A 203 9.53 -25.94 -18.61
N PRO A 204 8.34 -26.56 -18.52
CA PRO A 204 8.14 -27.85 -19.16
C PRO A 204 8.46 -27.70 -20.64
N ALA A 205 9.14 -28.70 -21.22
CA ALA A 205 9.39 -28.77 -22.65
C ALA A 205 8.07 -28.51 -23.41
N PRO A 206 8.10 -27.79 -24.54
CA PRO A 206 6.88 -27.49 -25.30
C PRO A 206 6.16 -28.79 -25.60
N LYS A 207 4.97 -28.94 -25.02
CA LYS A 207 4.10 -30.09 -25.26
C LYS A 207 3.74 -30.07 -26.75
N PRO A 208 3.86 -31.19 -27.49
CA PRO A 208 3.35 -31.28 -28.86
C PRO A 208 1.88 -30.83 -28.90
N PRO A 209 1.44 -30.13 -29.95
CA PRO A 209 0.05 -29.70 -30.06
C PRO A 209 -0.85 -30.92 -29.91
N THR A 210 -1.62 -30.94 -28.83
CA THR A 210 -2.58 -32.02 -28.61
C THR A 210 -3.73 -31.78 -29.59
N PRO A 211 -4.17 -32.80 -30.35
CA PRO A 211 -5.27 -32.64 -31.30
C PRO A 211 -6.51 -32.11 -30.58
N SER A 212 -7.11 -31.05 -31.13
CA SER A 212 -8.39 -30.52 -30.71
C SER A 212 -9.45 -31.63 -30.74
N THR A 213 -9.90 -32.06 -29.57
CA THR A 213 -11.04 -32.96 -29.44
C THR A 213 -12.31 -32.22 -29.89
N PRO A 214 -13.18 -32.84 -30.71
CA PRO A 214 -14.37 -32.18 -31.23
C PRO A 214 -15.36 -31.81 -30.12
N LYS A 215 -15.92 -30.61 -30.26
CA LYS A 215 -17.09 -30.09 -29.56
C LYS A 215 -18.20 -31.16 -29.44
N PRO A 216 -18.77 -31.43 -28.25
CA PRO A 216 -19.95 -32.25 -28.13
C PRO A 216 -21.14 -31.64 -28.89
N SER A 217 -21.87 -32.55 -29.52
CA SER A 217 -22.99 -32.37 -30.43
C SER A 217 -24.17 -31.58 -29.84
N THR A 218 -24.78 -30.83 -30.76
CA THR A 218 -26.16 -30.34 -30.85
C THR A 218 -27.17 -30.86 -29.81
N PRO A 219 -27.95 -29.98 -29.15
CA PRO A 219 -29.18 -30.40 -28.50
C PRO A 219 -30.26 -30.73 -29.54
N THR A 220 -30.82 -31.93 -29.41
CA THR A 220 -31.98 -32.45 -30.17
C THR A 220 -33.17 -31.48 -30.14
N PRO A 221 -33.99 -31.39 -31.21
CA PRO A 221 -35.19 -30.56 -31.22
C PRO A 221 -36.18 -31.05 -30.16
N THR A 222 -36.51 -30.19 -29.20
CA THR A 222 -37.63 -30.43 -28.30
C THR A 222 -38.92 -30.05 -29.01
N THR A 223 -39.83 -31.01 -29.09
CA THR A 223 -41.23 -30.89 -29.54
C THR A 223 -41.90 -29.63 -28.96
N PRO A 224 -42.69 -28.86 -29.74
CA PRO A 224 -43.39 -27.71 -29.21
C PRO A 224 -44.39 -28.16 -28.14
N LYS A 225 -44.15 -27.73 -26.89
CA LYS A 225 -45.15 -27.79 -25.82
C LYS A 225 -46.34 -26.91 -26.24
N PRO A 226 -47.60 -27.38 -26.10
CA PRO A 226 -48.77 -26.57 -26.42
C PRO A 226 -48.71 -25.24 -25.69
N SER A 227 -48.92 -24.16 -26.42
CA SER A 227 -49.10 -22.82 -25.88
C SER A 227 -50.24 -22.84 -24.88
N THR A 228 -49.92 -22.80 -23.59
CA THR A 228 -50.87 -22.36 -22.57
C THR A 228 -51.28 -20.93 -22.92
N PRO A 229 -52.58 -20.59 -22.91
CA PRO A 229 -53.02 -19.22 -23.12
C PRO A 229 -52.31 -18.30 -22.12
N LYS A 230 -51.71 -17.23 -22.62
CA LYS A 230 -51.28 -16.10 -21.79
C LYS A 230 -52.46 -15.73 -20.89
N PRO A 231 -52.32 -15.72 -19.55
CA PRO A 231 -53.38 -15.25 -18.68
C PRO A 231 -53.80 -13.86 -19.15
N SER A 232 -55.08 -13.70 -19.48
CA SER A 232 -55.63 -12.37 -19.73
C SER A 232 -55.41 -11.57 -18.45
N THR A 233 -54.55 -10.56 -18.51
CA THR A 233 -54.38 -9.63 -17.40
C THR A 233 -55.77 -9.09 -17.03
N PRO A 234 -56.23 -9.27 -15.78
CA PRO A 234 -57.53 -8.77 -15.35
C PRO A 234 -57.64 -7.29 -15.67
N ARG A 235 -58.79 -6.87 -16.22
CA ARG A 235 -59.07 -5.45 -16.44
C ARG A 235 -58.99 -4.72 -15.08
N PRO A 236 -58.27 -3.59 -14.98
CA PRO A 236 -58.16 -2.84 -13.73
C PRO A 236 -59.54 -2.52 -13.14
N SER A 237 -59.77 -2.89 -11.88
CA SER A 237 -60.99 -2.56 -11.12
C SER A 237 -60.82 -1.26 -10.34
N GLY A 238 -61.92 -0.71 -9.80
CA GLY A 238 -61.87 0.49 -8.95
C GLY A 238 -61.04 0.25 -7.69
N VAL A 239 -60.26 1.25 -7.26
CA VAL A 239 -59.51 1.15 -6.01
C VAL A 239 -60.44 1.19 -4.80
N ASP A 240 -60.36 0.15 -3.95
CA ASP A 240 -61.01 0.16 -2.64
C ASP A 240 -60.05 0.64 -1.55
N LEU A 241 -60.28 1.88 -1.11
CA LEU A 241 -59.53 2.52 -0.03
C LEU A 241 -60.27 2.49 1.32
N SER A 242 -61.38 1.76 1.43
CA SER A 242 -62.11 1.59 2.69
C SER A 242 -61.53 0.47 3.55
N THR A 243 -61.09 -0.61 2.91
CA THR A 243 -60.51 -1.80 3.55
C THR A 243 -58.99 -1.78 3.60
N THR A 244 -58.34 -1.09 2.66
CA THR A 244 -56.89 -0.92 2.62
C THR A 244 -56.59 0.56 2.35
N PRO A 245 -56.05 1.30 3.33
CA PRO A 245 -56.07 2.77 3.35
C PRO A 245 -55.27 3.43 2.21
N TYR A 246 -54.32 2.70 1.62
CA TYR A 246 -53.54 3.16 0.47
C TYR A 246 -53.26 2.01 -0.52
N ARG A 247 -52.83 2.35 -1.73
CA ARG A 247 -52.16 1.41 -2.66
C ARG A 247 -50.81 1.95 -3.06
N ALA A 248 -49.76 1.17 -2.83
CA ALA A 248 -48.39 1.51 -3.18
C ALA A 248 -48.03 0.98 -4.57
N VAL A 249 -47.32 1.78 -5.34
CA VAL A 249 -46.88 1.46 -6.70
C VAL A 249 -45.41 1.80 -6.84
N THR A 250 -44.59 0.80 -7.12
CA THR A 250 -43.17 1.01 -7.41
C THR A 250 -43.00 1.47 -8.86
N VAL A 251 -42.43 2.66 -9.06
CA VAL A 251 -42.18 3.27 -10.37
C VAL A 251 -40.68 3.16 -10.67
N PRO A 252 -40.26 2.38 -11.68
CA PRO A 252 -38.85 2.24 -12.00
C PRO A 252 -38.28 3.55 -12.53
N ALA A 253 -37.02 3.84 -12.19
CA ALA A 253 -36.32 5.04 -12.65
C ALA A 253 -35.87 4.96 -14.12
N THR A 254 -36.30 3.96 -14.89
CA THR A 254 -35.79 3.68 -16.24
C THR A 254 -36.43 4.51 -17.35
N GLY A 255 -37.37 5.40 -17.00
CA GLY A 255 -38.18 6.13 -17.99
C GLY A 255 -39.45 5.38 -18.41
N ALA A 256 -39.65 4.15 -17.96
CA ALA A 256 -40.83 3.36 -18.33
C ALA A 256 -42.10 3.94 -17.72
N VAL A 257 -43.13 4.10 -18.57
CA VAL A 257 -44.47 4.48 -18.10
C VAL A 257 -45.11 3.29 -17.42
N LYS A 258 -45.58 3.49 -16.19
CA LYS A 258 -46.33 2.50 -15.42
C LYS A 258 -47.76 2.95 -15.23
N GLN A 259 -48.70 2.08 -15.58
CA GLN A 259 -50.10 2.26 -15.22
C GLN A 259 -50.41 1.49 -13.95
N THR A 260 -51.27 2.04 -13.10
CA THR A 260 -51.76 1.33 -11.92
C THR A 260 -52.60 0.11 -12.32
N SER A 261 -52.54 -0.96 -11.52
CA SER A 261 -53.40 -2.13 -11.70
C SER A 261 -54.86 -1.90 -11.28
N PHE A 262 -55.15 -0.72 -10.72
CA PHE A 262 -56.47 -0.25 -10.30
C PHE A 262 -56.82 1.05 -11.01
N THR A 263 -58.10 1.40 -11.03
CA THR A 263 -58.63 2.65 -11.55
C THR A 263 -59.00 3.61 -10.42
N LEU A 264 -58.89 4.90 -10.70
CA LEU A 264 -59.37 5.98 -9.85
C LEU A 264 -60.68 6.51 -10.42
N ALA A 265 -61.69 6.73 -9.59
CA ALA A 265 -63.00 7.19 -10.03
C ALA A 265 -62.93 8.65 -10.53
N ALA A 266 -63.65 8.94 -11.61
CA ALA A 266 -63.81 10.30 -12.11
C ALA A 266 -64.41 11.21 -11.03
N GLY A 267 -63.89 12.44 -10.91
CA GLY A 267 -64.40 13.44 -9.97
C GLY A 267 -63.96 13.27 -8.51
N THR A 268 -63.39 12.13 -8.13
CA THR A 268 -62.89 11.90 -6.76
C THR A 268 -61.48 12.44 -6.61
N THR A 269 -61.21 13.16 -5.51
CA THR A 269 -59.86 13.66 -5.20
C THR A 269 -59.09 12.60 -4.41
N TYR A 270 -57.91 12.26 -4.89
CA TYR A 270 -56.98 11.32 -4.25
C TYR A 270 -55.71 12.05 -3.86
N GLN A 271 -55.12 11.66 -2.74
CA GLN A 271 -53.77 12.06 -2.36
C GLN A 271 -52.76 11.09 -3.00
N VAL A 272 -51.69 11.66 -3.55
CA VAL A 272 -50.57 10.92 -4.11
C VAL A 272 -49.33 11.35 -3.33
N THR A 273 -48.73 10.41 -2.61
CA THR A 273 -47.50 10.62 -1.86
C THR A 273 -46.39 9.80 -2.49
N ALA A 274 -45.31 10.44 -2.93
CA ALA A 274 -44.17 9.84 -3.58
C ALA A 274 -42.93 9.96 -2.71
N ALA A 275 -42.19 8.87 -2.55
CA ALA A 275 -40.93 8.86 -1.82
C ALA A 275 -39.94 7.87 -2.46
N GLY A 276 -38.66 8.05 -2.15
CA GLY A 276 -37.59 7.18 -2.60
C GLY A 276 -36.47 7.94 -3.29
N LEU A 277 -35.33 7.26 -3.44
CA LEU A 277 -34.13 7.80 -4.06
C LEU A 277 -33.65 6.84 -5.14
N TYR A 278 -33.35 7.38 -6.31
CA TYR A 278 -32.89 6.61 -7.45
C TYR A 278 -31.62 7.21 -8.04
N GLY A 279 -30.85 6.38 -8.75
CA GLY A 279 -29.64 6.82 -9.46
C GLY A 279 -29.93 6.97 -10.95
N TYR A 280 -29.30 7.93 -11.61
CA TYR A 280 -29.43 8.15 -13.05
C TYR A 280 -28.09 8.12 -13.81
N GLY A 281 -26.97 7.85 -13.13
CA GLY A 281 -25.65 7.89 -13.74
C GLY A 281 -24.55 7.30 -12.84
N ALA A 282 -23.52 8.12 -12.58
CA ALA A 282 -22.48 7.81 -11.63
C ALA A 282 -23.05 7.64 -10.20
N PRO A 283 -22.29 7.09 -9.24
CA PRO A 283 -22.81 6.84 -7.90
C PRO A 283 -23.31 8.10 -7.16
N THR A 284 -22.79 9.28 -7.51
CA THR A 284 -23.22 10.58 -6.97
C THR A 284 -24.40 11.19 -7.72
N ASP A 285 -24.81 10.61 -8.85
CA ASP A 285 -25.94 11.06 -9.66
C ASP A 285 -27.24 10.48 -9.11
N VAL A 286 -27.75 11.13 -8.06
CA VAL A 286 -28.93 10.71 -7.31
C VAL A 286 -30.07 11.72 -7.49
N ALA A 287 -31.29 11.22 -7.62
CA ALA A 287 -32.52 11.99 -7.71
C ALA A 287 -33.64 11.38 -6.86
N ASP A 288 -34.63 12.21 -6.52
CA ASP A 288 -35.89 11.84 -5.89
C ASP A 288 -37.06 12.18 -6.84
N ALA A 289 -38.30 12.27 -6.32
CA ALA A 289 -39.47 12.56 -7.15
C ALA A 289 -39.48 13.95 -7.82
N SER A 290 -38.71 14.93 -7.34
CA SER A 290 -38.73 16.30 -7.86
C SER A 290 -37.35 16.95 -7.99
N CYS A 291 -36.36 16.46 -7.26
CA CYS A 291 -35.05 17.05 -7.09
C CYS A 291 -33.92 16.07 -7.38
N ARG A 292 -32.76 16.63 -7.70
CA ARG A 292 -31.51 15.88 -7.83
C ARG A 292 -30.42 16.47 -6.97
N TRP A 293 -29.45 15.64 -6.63
CA TRP A 293 -28.22 16.09 -6.01
C TRP A 293 -27.37 16.89 -7.00
N SER A 294 -26.85 18.03 -6.54
CA SER A 294 -25.88 18.84 -7.27
C SER A 294 -24.53 18.76 -6.56
N ALA A 295 -23.59 18.02 -7.16
CA ALA A 295 -22.23 17.91 -6.65
C ALA A 295 -21.49 19.25 -6.57
N SER A 296 -21.83 20.24 -7.40
CA SER A 296 -21.21 21.57 -7.39
C SER A 296 -21.68 22.46 -6.23
N SER A 297 -22.94 22.32 -5.81
CA SER A 297 -23.52 23.12 -4.73
C SER A 297 -23.65 22.38 -3.41
N HIS A 298 -23.37 21.07 -3.39
CA HIS A 298 -23.59 20.17 -2.26
C HIS A 298 -25.03 20.24 -1.71
N ARG A 299 -26.01 20.35 -2.61
CA ARG A 299 -27.43 20.53 -2.28
C ARG A 299 -28.34 19.80 -3.24
N TRP A 300 -29.55 19.50 -2.76
CA TRP A 300 -30.66 19.06 -3.59
C TRP A 300 -31.26 20.25 -4.35
N VAL A 301 -31.45 20.09 -5.66
CA VAL A 301 -31.96 21.14 -6.55
C VAL A 301 -33.13 20.62 -7.42
N PRO A 302 -34.18 21.42 -7.65
CA PRO A 302 -35.43 20.98 -8.29
C PRO A 302 -35.38 20.88 -9.81
N SER A 303 -34.30 21.32 -10.45
CA SER A 303 -34.14 21.21 -11.91
C SER A 303 -32.75 20.73 -12.28
N PRO A 304 -32.64 19.76 -13.22
CA PRO A 304 -31.36 19.41 -13.80
C PRO A 304 -30.78 20.60 -14.59
N SER A 305 -29.44 20.67 -14.68
CA SER A 305 -28.79 21.55 -15.67
C SER A 305 -29.19 21.10 -17.08
N THR A 306 -29.07 21.99 -18.06
CA THR A 306 -29.39 21.67 -19.46
C THR A 306 -28.71 20.38 -19.93
N ASP A 307 -27.42 20.19 -19.62
CA ASP A 307 -26.68 18.98 -20.01
C ASP A 307 -27.24 17.69 -19.42
N VAL A 308 -27.62 17.73 -18.13
CA VAL A 308 -28.26 16.59 -17.46
C VAL A 308 -29.65 16.35 -18.05
N ALA A 309 -30.42 17.42 -18.29
CA ALA A 309 -31.75 17.32 -18.89
C ALA A 309 -31.72 16.73 -20.30
N THR A 310 -30.72 17.09 -21.11
CA THR A 310 -30.53 16.56 -22.46
C THR A 310 -30.15 15.07 -22.43
N THR A 311 -29.35 14.65 -21.45
CA THR A 311 -28.84 13.27 -21.39
C THR A 311 -29.81 12.30 -20.70
N HIS A 312 -30.45 12.78 -19.63
CA HIS A 312 -31.23 11.97 -18.71
C HIS A 312 -32.70 12.39 -18.64
N GLY A 313 -33.11 13.49 -19.24
CA GLY A 313 -34.47 14.01 -19.08
C GLY A 313 -34.64 14.84 -17.81
N SER A 314 -35.89 15.21 -17.50
CA SER A 314 -36.16 16.14 -16.40
C SER A 314 -35.95 15.55 -14.99
N LEU A 315 -35.80 14.23 -14.87
CA LEU A 315 -35.66 13.49 -13.60
C LEU A 315 -36.86 13.64 -12.63
N ASN A 316 -37.96 14.24 -13.07
CA ASN A 316 -39.13 14.40 -12.22
C ASN A 316 -40.03 13.16 -12.30
N LEU A 317 -40.68 12.82 -11.19
CA LEU A 317 -41.85 11.95 -11.22
C LEU A 317 -43.03 12.72 -11.85
N LEU A 318 -43.60 12.12 -12.87
CA LEU A 318 -44.79 12.56 -13.55
C LEU A 318 -45.98 11.69 -13.14
N VAL A 319 -47.06 12.36 -12.74
CA VAL A 319 -48.35 11.77 -12.42
C VAL A 319 -49.35 12.34 -13.43
N ASN A 320 -49.84 11.48 -14.33
CA ASN A 320 -50.59 11.89 -15.52
C ASN A 320 -49.89 13.01 -16.31
N ASP A 321 -48.59 12.82 -16.55
CA ASP A 321 -47.72 13.73 -17.30
C ASP A 321 -47.48 15.11 -16.63
N VAL A 322 -47.93 15.29 -15.38
CA VAL A 322 -47.71 16.48 -14.55
C VAL A 322 -46.69 16.18 -13.44
N ARG A 323 -45.75 17.10 -13.19
CA ARG A 323 -44.74 16.95 -12.12
C ARG A 323 -45.39 17.00 -10.75
N VAL A 324 -44.87 16.20 -9.81
CA VAL A 324 -45.40 16.15 -8.43
C VAL A 324 -45.08 17.42 -7.64
N SER A 325 -43.86 17.96 -7.77
CA SER A 325 -43.47 19.23 -7.16
C SER A 325 -42.49 19.99 -8.06
N SER A 326 -42.25 21.25 -7.71
CA SER A 326 -41.21 22.12 -8.28
C SER A 326 -40.18 22.59 -7.23
N THR A 327 -40.35 22.15 -5.98
CA THR A 327 -39.47 22.43 -4.83
C THR A 327 -38.88 21.13 -4.31
N CYS A 328 -37.82 21.23 -3.49
CA CYS A 328 -37.24 20.09 -2.79
C CYS A 328 -37.79 19.99 -1.38
N GLU A 329 -38.18 18.79 -0.99
CA GLU A 329 -38.58 18.49 0.38
C GLU A 329 -37.41 17.84 1.12
N ALA A 330 -37.18 18.26 2.37
CA ALA A 330 -36.02 17.82 3.16
C ALA A 330 -36.08 16.32 3.52
N ASP A 331 -37.28 15.75 3.62
CA ASP A 331 -37.51 14.33 3.89
C ASP A 331 -37.61 13.48 2.60
N HIS A 332 -37.49 14.10 1.43
CA HIS A 332 -37.69 13.47 0.12
C HIS A 332 -39.08 12.83 -0.07
N VAL A 333 -40.09 13.31 0.67
CA VAL A 333 -41.48 12.87 0.56
C VAL A 333 -42.33 13.98 -0.04
N TYR A 334 -42.89 13.70 -1.22
CA TYR A 334 -43.65 14.67 -1.98
C TYR A 334 -45.13 14.29 -2.00
N THR A 335 -46.00 15.22 -1.64
CA THR A 335 -47.45 14.99 -1.65
C THR A 335 -48.15 15.93 -2.61
N THR A 336 -49.00 15.38 -3.47
CA THR A 336 -49.88 16.13 -4.37
C THR A 336 -51.27 15.51 -4.40
N THR A 337 -52.21 16.15 -5.08
CA THR A 337 -53.57 15.62 -5.26
C THR A 337 -53.89 15.42 -6.72
N VAL A 338 -54.61 14.35 -7.04
CA VAL A 338 -55.11 14.06 -8.39
C VAL A 338 -56.63 13.92 -8.35
N LYS A 339 -57.31 14.59 -9.27
CA LYS A 339 -58.75 14.48 -9.50
C LYS A 339 -58.98 14.02 -10.95
N PRO A 340 -59.12 12.70 -11.21
CA PRO A 340 -59.30 12.20 -12.57
C PRO A 340 -60.58 12.75 -13.20
N THR A 341 -60.54 13.11 -14.48
CA THR A 341 -61.74 13.50 -15.25
C THR A 341 -62.48 12.29 -15.82
N ARG A 342 -61.81 11.13 -15.88
CA ARG A 342 -62.34 9.84 -16.35
C ARG A 342 -61.90 8.72 -15.42
N THR A 343 -62.76 7.72 -15.24
CA THR A 343 -62.41 6.53 -14.45
C THR A 343 -61.35 5.73 -15.19
N ALA A 344 -60.10 5.76 -14.70
CA ALA A 344 -58.97 5.19 -15.39
C ALA A 344 -57.80 4.89 -14.45
N PRO A 345 -56.84 4.04 -14.87
CA PRO A 345 -55.56 3.90 -14.18
C PRO A 345 -54.79 5.22 -14.13
N LEU A 346 -54.04 5.42 -13.05
CA LEU A 346 -53.07 6.49 -12.94
C LEU A 346 -51.84 6.16 -13.79
N ARG A 347 -51.35 7.14 -14.54
CA ARG A 347 -50.12 7.04 -15.34
C ARG A 347 -48.96 7.62 -14.54
N LEU A 348 -47.95 6.81 -14.27
CA LEU A 348 -46.80 7.15 -13.44
C LEU A 348 -45.51 6.96 -14.24
N GLN A 349 -44.62 7.94 -14.23
CA GLN A 349 -43.36 7.85 -14.95
C GLN A 349 -42.29 8.69 -14.25
N VAL A 350 -41.12 8.12 -13.98
CA VAL A 350 -39.93 8.95 -13.74
C VAL A 350 -39.42 9.41 -15.09
N ALA A 351 -39.36 10.72 -15.33
CA ALA A 351 -38.89 11.32 -16.58
C ALA A 351 -37.36 11.25 -16.72
N ASN A 352 -36.83 10.03 -16.65
CA ASN A 352 -35.43 9.66 -16.79
C ASN A 352 -35.21 8.83 -18.08
N THR A 353 -33.98 8.70 -18.55
CA THR A 353 -33.60 7.69 -19.55
C THR A 353 -33.14 6.40 -18.87
N ALA A 354 -33.19 5.26 -19.57
CA ALA A 354 -32.71 3.99 -19.01
C ALA A 354 -31.19 3.95 -18.79
N ARG A 355 -30.44 4.91 -19.36
CA ARG A 355 -28.98 4.96 -19.30
C ARG A 355 -28.51 5.30 -17.89
N GLY A 356 -27.87 4.35 -17.21
CA GLY A 356 -27.37 4.53 -15.83
C GLY A 356 -28.46 4.54 -14.76
N ALA A 357 -29.73 4.33 -15.15
CA ALA A 357 -30.86 4.30 -14.23
C ALA A 357 -30.77 3.12 -13.26
N SER A 358 -31.00 3.38 -11.97
CA SER A 358 -31.04 2.34 -10.94
C SER A 358 -31.98 2.70 -9.79
N GLY A 359 -32.69 1.70 -9.28
CA GLY A 359 -33.69 1.89 -8.23
C GLY A 359 -35.03 2.37 -8.77
N SER A 360 -35.87 2.86 -7.87
CA SER A 360 -37.27 3.18 -8.12
C SER A 360 -37.82 4.14 -7.07
N LEU A 361 -38.92 4.80 -7.40
CA LEU A 361 -39.74 5.51 -6.44
C LEU A 361 -40.92 4.64 -5.99
N VAL A 362 -41.44 4.89 -4.79
CA VAL A 362 -42.71 4.35 -4.34
C VAL A 362 -43.74 5.46 -4.33
N VAL A 363 -44.88 5.20 -4.96
CA VAL A 363 -46.02 6.12 -5.04
C VAL A 363 -47.21 5.50 -4.33
N ALA A 364 -47.62 6.10 -3.21
CA ALA A 364 -48.80 5.71 -2.46
C ALA A 364 -50.01 6.56 -2.91
N VAL A 365 -51.09 5.89 -3.32
CA VAL A 365 -52.37 6.53 -3.64
C VAL A 365 -53.34 6.27 -2.49
N SER A 366 -53.91 7.33 -1.92
CA SER A 366 -54.71 7.27 -0.70
C SER A 366 -55.82 8.34 -0.68
N LYS A 367 -56.66 8.31 0.36
CA LYS A 367 -57.57 9.43 0.66
C LYS A 367 -56.77 10.54 1.35
N ARG A 368 -57.24 11.79 1.23
CA ARG A 368 -56.60 12.93 1.90
C ARG A 368 -56.48 12.68 3.41
N GLY A 369 -55.30 12.95 3.98
CA GLY A 369 -55.04 12.82 5.42
C GLY A 369 -54.80 11.38 5.89
N THR A 370 -54.71 10.40 4.98
CA THR A 370 -54.32 9.03 5.32
C THR A 370 -52.83 8.96 5.64
N ASP A 371 -52.47 8.32 6.75
CA ASP A 371 -51.08 7.97 7.04
C ASP A 371 -50.59 6.86 6.07
N VAL A 372 -49.55 7.18 5.31
CA VAL A 372 -48.93 6.29 4.33
C VAL A 372 -47.48 5.95 4.67
N SER A 373 -47.00 6.29 5.87
CA SER A 373 -45.62 6.09 6.32
C SER A 373 -45.13 4.64 6.09
N ARG A 374 -45.98 3.65 6.39
CA ARG A 374 -45.70 2.22 6.19
C ARG A 374 -45.55 1.79 4.72
N ALA A 375 -45.98 2.63 3.77
CA ALA A 375 -45.79 2.41 2.36
C ALA A 375 -44.44 2.92 1.85
N LEU A 376 -43.82 3.85 2.57
CA LEU A 376 -42.65 4.58 2.10
C LEU A 376 -41.36 3.75 2.31
N PRO A 377 -40.32 3.97 1.49
CA PRO A 377 -39.05 3.27 1.65
C PRO A 377 -38.40 3.57 3.00
N THR A 378 -37.91 2.52 3.67
CA THR A 378 -37.04 2.64 4.84
C THR A 378 -35.59 2.51 4.43
N TYR A 379 -34.71 3.28 5.08
CA TYR A 379 -33.28 3.24 4.86
C TYR A 379 -32.57 2.73 6.12
N PRO A 380 -31.48 1.96 5.99
CA PRO A 380 -30.70 1.56 7.14
C PRO A 380 -30.13 2.79 7.86
N SER A 381 -29.94 2.67 9.18
CA SER A 381 -29.14 3.63 9.93
C SER A 381 -27.70 3.56 9.46
N THR A 382 -27.06 4.71 9.29
CA THR A 382 -25.66 4.81 8.90
C THR A 382 -24.78 5.25 10.06
N SER A 383 -23.58 4.68 10.15
CA SER A 383 -22.56 5.14 11.09
C SER A 383 -21.91 6.45 10.61
N SER A 384 -21.46 7.28 11.55
CA SER A 384 -20.71 8.49 11.25
C SER A 384 -19.33 8.15 10.64
N ALA A 385 -18.70 9.13 10.00
CA ALA A 385 -17.31 8.99 9.57
C ALA A 385 -16.39 8.60 10.74
N PRO A 386 -15.34 7.81 10.50
CA PRO A 386 -14.38 7.41 11.53
C PRO A 386 -13.83 8.64 12.26
N ALA A 387 -14.02 8.65 13.58
CA ALA A 387 -13.46 9.67 14.46
C ALA A 387 -12.02 9.30 14.86
N VAL A 388 -11.32 10.26 15.45
CA VAL A 388 -10.00 10.02 16.05
C VAL A 388 -10.17 9.88 17.55
N GLY A 389 -9.65 8.79 18.11
CA GLY A 389 -9.53 8.59 19.55
C GLY A 389 -8.52 9.52 20.22
N PRO A 390 -8.33 9.40 21.54
CA PRO A 390 -7.29 10.14 22.24
C PRO A 390 -5.91 9.77 21.69
N ALA A 391 -4.98 10.74 21.72
CA ALA A 391 -3.61 10.53 21.28
C ALA A 391 -2.92 9.47 22.15
N THR A 392 -2.57 8.34 21.54
CA THR A 392 -1.78 7.29 22.17
C THR A 392 -0.29 7.54 21.94
N SER A 393 0.54 7.45 22.98
CA SER A 393 2.00 7.52 22.84
C SER A 393 2.58 6.32 22.08
N GLY A 394 3.76 6.50 21.49
CA GLY A 394 4.49 5.46 20.77
C GLY A 394 5.85 5.96 20.30
N ASN A 395 6.70 5.04 19.86
CA ASN A 395 8.04 5.34 19.33
C ASN A 395 7.94 6.25 18.11
N GLY A 396 8.94 7.08 17.85
CA GLY A 396 8.94 7.96 16.69
C GLY A 396 8.78 7.19 15.38
N LEU A 397 7.79 7.59 14.58
CA LEU A 397 7.50 6.93 13.32
C LEU A 397 8.46 7.39 12.22
N VAL A 398 9.39 6.53 11.81
CA VAL A 398 10.20 6.72 10.60
C VAL A 398 9.51 6.09 9.38
N GLY A 399 8.94 4.89 9.55
CA GLY A 399 7.95 4.31 8.67
C GLY A 399 7.40 2.99 9.19
N GLU A 400 6.33 2.50 8.59
CA GLU A 400 5.80 1.18 8.94
C GLU A 400 4.81 0.72 7.88
N THR A 401 4.37 -0.53 7.95
CA THR A 401 3.22 -0.99 7.19
C THR A 401 2.17 -1.58 8.11
N VAL A 402 1.01 -0.93 8.16
CA VAL A 402 -0.18 -1.37 8.90
C VAL A 402 -1.13 -2.08 7.94
N TYR A 403 -1.65 -3.24 8.35
CA TYR A 403 -2.79 -3.84 7.66
C TYR A 403 -4.07 -3.36 8.33
N VAL A 404 -4.95 -2.73 7.55
CA VAL A 404 -6.24 -2.20 8.02
C VAL A 404 -7.33 -3.18 7.54
N PRO A 405 -7.84 -4.07 8.42
CA PRO A 405 -8.94 -4.97 8.07
C PRO A 405 -10.21 -4.16 7.80
N ALA A 406 -11.02 -4.63 6.85
CA ALA A 406 -12.32 -4.03 6.56
C ALA A 406 -13.27 -4.11 7.77
N SER A 407 -13.24 -5.25 8.46
CA SER A 407 -14.10 -5.53 9.61
C SER A 407 -13.70 -4.82 10.91
N ALA A 408 -12.56 -4.12 10.93
CA ALA A 408 -12.11 -3.40 12.11
C ALA A 408 -12.65 -1.97 12.13
N ASP A 409 -13.07 -1.48 13.29
CA ASP A 409 -13.48 -0.08 13.47
C ASP A 409 -12.34 0.89 13.13
N SER A 410 -11.17 0.67 13.75
CA SER A 410 -9.94 1.37 13.48
C SER A 410 -8.72 0.52 13.85
N VAL A 411 -7.57 0.88 13.30
CA VAL A 411 -6.26 0.33 13.64
C VAL A 411 -5.29 1.49 13.84
N GLN A 412 -4.50 1.43 14.90
CA GLN A 412 -3.45 2.42 15.14
C GLN A 412 -2.11 1.92 14.61
N THR A 413 -1.28 2.87 14.20
CA THR A 413 0.13 2.62 13.94
C THR A 413 0.88 2.11 15.16
N ALA A 414 1.97 1.37 14.91
CA ALA A 414 2.94 0.99 15.93
C ALA A 414 3.83 2.18 16.33
N GLY A 415 4.16 3.09 15.40
CA GLY A 415 4.87 4.33 15.70
C GLY A 415 3.93 5.52 15.93
N ALA A 416 4.41 6.54 16.63
CA ALA A 416 3.79 7.84 16.81
C ALA A 416 4.30 8.83 15.77
N VAL A 417 3.37 9.59 15.18
CA VAL A 417 3.71 10.74 14.35
C VAL A 417 4.06 11.94 15.22
N GLU A 418 4.89 12.82 14.69
CA GLU A 418 5.27 14.10 15.30
C GLU A 418 4.49 15.23 14.66
N ARG A 419 3.88 16.10 15.48
CA ARG A 419 3.10 17.25 15.03
C ARG A 419 3.94 18.14 14.11
N GLY A 420 3.37 18.47 12.94
CA GLY A 420 4.03 19.29 11.91
C GLY A 420 4.96 18.51 10.98
N ALA A 421 5.35 17.28 11.32
CA ALA A 421 6.07 16.42 10.39
C ALA A 421 5.14 15.92 9.27
N SER A 422 5.69 15.80 8.08
CA SER A 422 5.01 15.28 6.91
C SER A 422 5.37 13.82 6.67
N TYR A 423 4.36 13.03 6.35
CA TYR A 423 4.43 11.59 6.14
C TYR A 423 3.84 11.23 4.78
N ARG A 424 4.52 10.39 4.02
CA ARG A 424 3.96 9.72 2.86
C ARG A 424 3.11 8.55 3.32
N VAL A 425 1.87 8.50 2.86
CA VAL A 425 0.98 7.36 3.05
C VAL A 425 0.77 6.69 1.70
N THR A 426 1.16 5.41 1.62
CA THR A 426 0.98 4.56 0.44
C THR A 426 -0.02 3.46 0.77
N VAL A 427 -1.12 3.43 0.03
CA VAL A 427 -2.18 2.44 0.20
C VAL A 427 -2.14 1.47 -0.98
N SER A 428 -2.24 0.19 -0.67
CA SER A 428 -2.32 -0.87 -1.68
C SER A 428 -3.20 -2.03 -1.22
N GLY A 429 -3.64 -2.85 -2.17
CA GLY A 429 -4.56 -3.95 -1.91
C GLY A 429 -6.01 -3.55 -2.10
N SER A 430 -6.91 -4.45 -1.69
CA SER A 430 -8.34 -4.22 -1.75
C SER A 430 -9.08 -4.95 -0.64
N ALA A 431 -10.15 -4.36 -0.16
CA ALA A 431 -11.09 -4.91 0.82
C ALA A 431 -12.50 -5.01 0.23
N SER A 432 -13.33 -5.88 0.81
CA SER A 432 -14.77 -6.00 0.54
C SER A 432 -15.54 -5.45 1.74
N LEU A 433 -16.54 -4.61 1.46
CA LEU A 433 -17.41 -3.98 2.46
C LEU A 433 -18.83 -4.55 2.39
N GLY A 434 -18.93 -5.88 2.29
CA GLY A 434 -20.22 -6.51 2.05
C GLY A 434 -20.89 -6.16 0.71
N GLY A 435 -22.08 -6.73 0.46
CA GLY A 435 -23.01 -6.28 -0.60
C GLY A 435 -22.47 -6.15 -2.05
N GLY A 436 -21.32 -6.76 -2.38
CA GLY A 436 -20.62 -6.57 -3.65
C GLY A 436 -19.82 -5.26 -3.78
N VAL A 437 -19.70 -4.50 -2.68
CA VAL A 437 -18.90 -3.28 -2.57
C VAL A 437 -17.45 -3.65 -2.26
N ARG A 438 -16.52 -3.02 -2.98
CA ARG A 438 -15.08 -3.14 -2.75
C ARG A 438 -14.43 -1.80 -2.54
N THR A 439 -13.25 -1.78 -1.95
CA THR A 439 -12.44 -0.56 -1.80
C THR A 439 -10.96 -0.85 -1.97
N ASP A 440 -10.22 0.12 -2.48
CA ASP A 440 -8.74 0.17 -2.49
C ASP A 440 -8.21 1.32 -1.61
N GLY A 441 -9.06 1.84 -0.71
CA GLY A 441 -8.78 2.90 0.24
C GLY A 441 -8.95 4.31 -0.32
N ARG A 442 -8.95 4.48 -1.64
CA ARG A 442 -9.25 5.77 -2.29
C ARG A 442 -10.50 5.71 -3.16
N CYS A 443 -10.73 4.58 -3.80
CA CYS A 443 -11.83 4.34 -4.70
C CYS A 443 -12.70 3.21 -4.22
N VAL A 444 -13.98 3.31 -4.58
CA VAL A 444 -15.00 2.31 -4.29
C VAL A 444 -15.36 1.56 -5.57
N GLY A 445 -15.35 0.24 -5.48
CA GLY A 445 -15.69 -0.69 -6.53
C GLY A 445 -17.12 -1.17 -6.37
N LEU A 446 -17.95 -0.87 -7.35
CA LEU A 446 -19.31 -1.35 -7.49
C LEU A 446 -19.39 -2.30 -8.70
N SER A 447 -20.54 -2.94 -8.91
CA SER A 447 -20.77 -3.82 -10.08
C SER A 447 -20.52 -3.11 -11.41
N SER A 448 -20.75 -1.79 -11.47
CA SER A 448 -20.59 -0.96 -12.66
C SER A 448 -19.16 -0.46 -12.92
N GLY A 449 -18.24 -0.63 -11.97
CA GLY A 449 -16.87 -0.13 -12.09
C GLY A 449 -16.36 0.49 -10.78
N TRP A 450 -15.28 1.25 -10.90
CA TRP A 450 -14.63 1.89 -9.75
C TRP A 450 -14.69 3.40 -9.84
N TRP A 451 -14.94 4.02 -8.69
CA TRP A 451 -15.31 5.42 -8.61
C TRP A 451 -14.49 6.13 -7.54
N PRO A 452 -14.04 7.37 -7.79
CA PRO A 452 -13.28 8.14 -6.81
C PRO A 452 -14.16 8.66 -5.68
N GLN A 453 -15.47 8.66 -5.87
CA GLN A 453 -16.43 9.09 -4.88
C GLN A 453 -17.71 8.29 -5.11
N ALA A 454 -18.19 7.67 -4.04
CA ALA A 454 -19.54 7.15 -3.96
C ALA A 454 -19.97 7.17 -2.51
N SER A 455 -21.27 7.29 -2.33
CA SER A 455 -21.92 6.99 -1.07
C SER A 455 -22.63 5.65 -1.16
N LEU A 456 -22.55 4.84 -0.11
CA LEU A 456 -23.41 3.66 0.07
C LEU A 456 -24.82 4.06 0.56
N ASP A 457 -25.04 5.32 0.87
CA ASP A 457 -26.33 5.92 1.21
C ASP A 457 -26.67 7.07 0.26
N ARG A 458 -27.74 6.90 -0.51
CA ARG A 458 -28.22 7.88 -1.47
C ARG A 458 -28.75 9.17 -0.84
N ARG A 459 -29.02 9.19 0.47
CA ARG A 459 -29.42 10.42 1.19
C ARG A 459 -28.26 11.40 1.35
N THR A 460 -27.03 10.89 1.34
CA THR A 460 -25.80 11.68 1.46
C THR A 460 -24.86 11.40 0.28
N PRO A 461 -25.20 11.80 -0.96
CA PRO A 461 -24.45 11.39 -2.16
C PRO A 461 -22.99 11.84 -2.19
N ASP A 462 -22.62 12.86 -1.42
CA ASP A 462 -21.25 13.37 -1.33
C ASP A 462 -20.39 12.69 -0.25
N ALA A 463 -20.98 11.87 0.62
CA ALA A 463 -20.23 11.11 1.61
C ALA A 463 -19.17 10.22 0.94
N THR A 464 -17.97 10.20 1.51
CA THR A 464 -16.83 9.40 1.02
C THR A 464 -16.81 8.02 1.66
N HIS A 465 -17.95 7.33 1.62
CA HIS A 465 -18.05 5.95 2.08
C HIS A 465 -17.04 5.06 1.34
N ALA A 466 -16.64 3.97 1.99
CA ALA A 466 -15.61 3.05 1.55
C ALA A 466 -14.20 3.63 1.42
N ARG A 467 -13.94 4.88 1.84
CA ARG A 467 -12.59 5.46 1.81
C ARG A 467 -11.81 5.08 3.07
N LEU A 468 -10.49 4.99 2.94
CA LEU A 468 -9.58 4.98 4.07
C LEU A 468 -9.59 6.35 4.72
N TYR A 469 -9.67 6.39 6.04
CA TYR A 469 -9.47 7.55 6.86
C TYR A 469 -8.11 7.46 7.53
N VAL A 470 -7.36 8.56 7.48
CA VAL A 470 -6.06 8.73 8.11
C VAL A 470 -6.20 9.88 9.09
N ASP A 471 -6.15 9.55 10.38
CA ASP A 471 -6.37 10.49 11.48
C ASP A 471 -7.68 11.28 11.33
N GLY A 472 -8.76 10.56 11.04
CA GLY A 472 -10.11 11.13 10.88
C GLY A 472 -10.32 11.93 9.60
N GLN A 473 -9.32 11.99 8.72
CA GLN A 473 -9.43 12.67 7.42
C GLN A 473 -9.52 11.66 6.27
N PRO A 474 -10.41 11.88 5.29
CA PRO A 474 -10.54 10.98 4.15
C PRO A 474 -9.27 11.01 3.29
N PHE A 475 -8.66 9.84 3.09
CA PHE A 475 -7.42 9.69 2.35
C PHE A 475 -7.56 10.16 0.89
N GLY A 476 -6.76 11.18 0.55
CA GLY A 476 -6.85 11.92 -0.71
C GLY A 476 -6.33 11.18 -1.93
N GLY A 477 -5.30 10.32 -1.77
CA GLY A 477 -4.75 9.40 -2.77
C GLY A 477 -4.58 9.99 -4.18
N ARG A 478 -3.35 10.35 -4.57
CA ARG A 478 -3.07 10.97 -5.87
C ARG A 478 -3.05 9.95 -7.00
N ALA A 479 -3.58 10.35 -8.16
CA ALA A 479 -3.45 9.59 -9.40
C ALA A 479 -2.00 9.59 -9.90
N VAL A 480 -1.52 8.45 -10.38
CA VAL A 480 -0.28 8.36 -11.15
C VAL A 480 -0.60 8.80 -12.59
N TYR A 481 0.16 9.79 -13.08
CA TYR A 481 -0.07 10.60 -14.30
C TYR A 481 -0.94 9.97 -15.42
N GLY A 482 -1.96 10.72 -15.86
CA GLY A 482 -2.69 10.50 -17.12
C GLY A 482 -3.84 9.49 -17.09
N SER A 483 -4.04 8.79 -15.96
CA SER A 483 -5.11 7.81 -15.76
C SER A 483 -6.16 8.32 -14.76
N SER A 484 -7.37 7.73 -14.78
CA SER A 484 -8.33 7.99 -13.70
C SER A 484 -7.75 7.44 -12.39
N VAL A 485 -7.91 8.16 -11.27
CA VAL A 485 -7.30 7.76 -9.98
C VAL A 485 -7.59 6.30 -9.62
N CYS A 486 -8.78 5.81 -9.94
CA CYS A 486 -9.23 4.45 -9.62
C CYS A 486 -8.64 3.34 -10.50
N ASP A 487 -7.89 3.69 -11.53
CA ASP A 487 -7.19 2.70 -12.35
C ASP A 487 -5.84 2.27 -11.76
N ALA A 488 -5.24 3.10 -10.89
CA ALA A 488 -3.91 2.86 -10.32
C ALA A 488 -3.88 1.73 -9.28
N ARG A 489 -5.01 1.39 -8.64
CA ARG A 489 -5.17 0.31 -7.63
C ARG A 489 -4.21 0.35 -6.43
N SER A 490 -3.41 1.40 -6.35
CA SER A 490 -2.49 1.74 -5.30
C SER A 490 -2.32 3.24 -5.37
N HIS A 491 -2.34 3.87 -4.21
CA HIS A 491 -2.56 5.30 -4.08
C HIS A 491 -1.55 5.87 -3.10
N VAL A 492 -1.03 7.05 -3.39
CA VAL A 492 -0.04 7.71 -2.54
C VAL A 492 -0.51 9.11 -2.24
N ASP A 493 -0.38 9.53 -0.99
CA ASP A 493 -0.53 10.93 -0.60
C ASP A 493 0.50 11.34 0.46
N THR A 494 0.55 12.64 0.73
CA THR A 494 1.34 13.20 1.83
C THR A 494 0.40 13.77 2.87
N VAL A 495 0.56 13.36 4.12
CA VAL A 495 -0.20 13.78 5.29
C VAL A 495 0.74 14.54 6.22
N THR A 496 0.37 15.73 6.64
CA THR A 496 1.06 16.46 7.71
C THR A 496 0.35 16.14 9.03
N ALA A 497 1.09 15.63 10.00
CA ALA A 497 0.53 15.29 11.30
C ALA A 497 0.10 16.56 12.04
N THR A 498 -1.13 16.57 12.55
CA THR A 498 -1.71 17.74 13.25
C THR A 498 -1.47 17.69 14.76
N ARG A 499 -1.11 16.51 15.26
CA ARG A 499 -0.87 16.17 16.67
C ARG A 499 0.24 15.14 16.80
N ASP A 500 0.78 15.02 18.00
CA ASP A 500 1.68 13.93 18.36
C ASP A 500 0.88 12.64 18.64
N GLY A 501 1.54 11.49 18.54
CA GLY A 501 0.99 10.18 18.92
C GLY A 501 0.68 9.28 17.73
N ARG A 502 0.15 8.08 18.00
CA ARG A 502 -0.17 7.08 16.97
C ARG A 502 -1.22 7.61 15.99
N LEU A 503 -1.01 7.31 14.72
CA LEU A 503 -1.90 7.63 13.62
C LEU A 503 -3.03 6.59 13.57
N GLU A 504 -4.26 7.06 13.54
CA GLU A 504 -5.43 6.20 13.43
C GLU A 504 -5.81 5.95 11.97
N LEU A 505 -6.03 4.69 11.61
CA LEU A 505 -6.36 4.25 10.25
C LEU A 505 -7.66 3.46 10.29
N ALA A 506 -8.66 3.87 9.50
CA ALA A 506 -9.97 3.22 9.49
C ALA A 506 -10.58 3.17 8.10
N LEU A 507 -11.25 2.09 7.75
CA LEU A 507 -12.13 2.07 6.58
C LEU A 507 -13.52 2.52 7.00
N TRP A 508 -14.12 3.45 6.26
CA TRP A 508 -15.49 3.88 6.53
C TRP A 508 -16.51 3.00 5.82
N ASP A 509 -17.02 1.99 6.51
CA ASP A 509 -18.30 1.37 6.17
C ASP A 509 -19.42 2.02 7.00
N PRO A 510 -20.37 2.74 6.39
CA PRO A 510 -21.53 3.27 7.09
C PRO A 510 -22.55 2.21 7.50
N LEU A 511 -22.49 0.99 6.98
CA LEU A 511 -23.42 -0.09 7.23
C LEU A 511 -22.84 -1.09 8.25
N SER A 512 -23.43 -2.30 8.33
CA SER A 512 -22.90 -3.37 9.15
C SER A 512 -21.54 -3.83 8.62
N ARG A 513 -20.59 -4.13 9.52
CA ARG A 513 -19.27 -4.67 9.20
C ARG A 513 -19.21 -6.20 9.28
N GLU A 514 -20.33 -6.87 9.54
CA GLU A 514 -20.37 -8.32 9.73
C GLU A 514 -20.00 -9.11 8.47
N ASP A 515 -20.20 -8.53 7.28
CA ASP A 515 -19.85 -9.12 5.99
C ASP A 515 -18.59 -8.51 5.34
N ASP A 516 -17.81 -7.76 6.12
CA ASP A 516 -16.56 -7.16 5.70
C ASP A 516 -15.42 -8.17 5.68
N THR A 517 -14.65 -8.18 4.59
CA THR A 517 -13.52 -9.11 4.44
C THR A 517 -12.31 -8.47 3.75
N GLY A 518 -11.13 -9.01 4.04
CA GLY A 518 -9.86 -8.52 3.49
C GLY A 518 -9.31 -7.33 4.26
N ALA A 519 -8.21 -6.77 3.74
CA ALA A 519 -7.49 -5.67 4.37
C ALA A 519 -6.75 -4.83 3.34
N LEU A 520 -6.55 -3.56 3.66
CA LEU A 520 -5.61 -2.68 2.95
C LEU A 520 -4.24 -2.75 3.61
N ALA A 521 -3.18 -2.70 2.80
CA ALA A 521 -1.82 -2.48 3.29
C ALA A 521 -1.49 -1.00 3.18
N VAL A 522 -1.31 -0.35 4.32
CA VAL A 522 -1.03 1.08 4.45
C VAL A 522 0.39 1.26 4.94
N THR A 523 1.27 1.76 4.08
CA THR A 523 2.64 2.12 4.44
C THR A 523 2.70 3.61 4.77
N VAL A 524 3.09 3.95 6.00
CA VAL A 524 3.31 5.32 6.45
C VAL A 524 4.81 5.56 6.53
N GLN A 525 5.32 6.70 6.07
CA GLN A 525 6.75 6.97 6.02
C GLN A 525 7.04 8.45 6.22
N ARG A 526 7.91 8.81 7.16
CA ARG A 526 8.31 10.20 7.40
C ARG A 526 9.05 10.77 6.19
N LEU A 527 8.63 11.96 5.76
CA LEU A 527 9.27 12.75 4.70
C LEU A 527 10.05 13.93 5.25
N THR A 528 9.57 14.53 6.34
CA THR A 528 10.33 15.56 7.05
C THR A 528 11.66 14.97 7.50
N ARG A 529 12.76 15.72 7.34
CA ARG A 529 14.07 15.27 7.83
C ARG A 529 14.08 15.26 9.35
N ILE A 530 14.77 14.29 9.92
CA ILE A 530 15.03 14.27 11.35
C ILE A 530 16.06 15.37 11.62
N THR A 531 15.87 16.13 12.69
CA THR A 531 16.86 17.12 13.11
C THR A 531 18.12 16.37 13.53
N GLU A 532 19.19 16.52 12.76
CA GLU A 532 20.48 15.88 13.07
C GLU A 532 21.20 16.67 14.18
N PRO A 533 21.84 15.99 15.15
CA PRO A 533 22.63 16.65 16.18
C PRO A 533 23.68 17.59 15.58
N GLY A 534 23.81 18.79 16.15
CA GLY A 534 24.86 19.71 15.75
C GLY A 534 26.21 19.31 16.33
N ALA A 535 27.30 19.69 15.67
CA ALA A 535 28.64 19.60 16.23
C ALA A 535 28.78 20.53 17.47
N ALA A 536 29.73 20.28 18.38
CA ALA A 536 30.07 21.20 19.47
C ALA A 536 30.42 22.63 18.96
N THR A 537 30.71 23.62 19.80
CA THR A 537 31.22 24.91 19.28
C THR A 537 32.72 24.82 18.99
N ALA A 538 33.20 25.39 17.88
CA ALA A 538 34.62 25.43 17.57
C ALA A 538 35.35 26.43 18.49
N GLU A 539 36.57 26.09 18.91
CA GLU A 539 37.39 26.90 19.83
C GLU A 539 38.72 27.28 19.16
N SER A 540 39.25 28.48 19.47
CA SER A 540 40.60 28.86 19.07
C SER A 540 41.64 28.26 20.03
N PRO A 541 42.76 27.70 19.54
CA PRO A 541 43.81 27.16 20.42
C PRO A 541 44.49 28.24 21.28
N GLY A 542 44.00 28.42 22.51
CA GLY A 542 44.64 29.26 23.53
C GLY A 542 45.77 28.54 24.29
N SER A 543 46.63 29.31 24.96
CA SER A 543 47.78 28.80 25.73
C SER A 543 47.41 28.10 27.05
N THR A 544 46.23 28.37 27.60
CA THR A 544 45.77 27.87 28.92
C THR A 544 44.82 26.66 28.83
N THR A 545 44.32 26.33 27.64
CA THR A 545 43.38 25.22 27.44
C THR A 545 44.13 23.87 27.34
N PRO A 546 43.67 22.78 28.00
CA PRO A 546 44.37 21.49 28.03
C PRO A 546 44.25 20.70 26.71
N TRP A 547 44.98 21.13 25.67
CA TRP A 547 45.06 20.46 24.36
C TRP A 547 45.87 19.16 24.36
N ARG A 548 46.45 18.77 25.50
CA ARG A 548 47.37 17.63 25.63
C ARG A 548 46.79 16.45 26.43
N GLN A 549 45.54 16.55 26.90
CA GLN A 549 44.87 15.46 27.60
C GLN A 549 44.92 14.18 26.76
N SER A 550 45.39 13.08 27.36
CA SER A 550 45.60 11.79 26.69
C SER A 550 44.33 10.93 26.66
N ARG A 551 43.46 11.09 27.65
CA ARG A 551 42.21 10.34 27.80
C ARG A 551 41.09 11.19 28.40
N ASP A 552 39.85 10.91 27.99
CA ASP A 552 38.64 11.53 28.53
C ASP A 552 37.50 10.51 28.64
N TYR A 553 36.56 10.78 29.55
CA TYR A 553 35.38 9.96 29.79
C TYR A 553 34.15 10.85 29.73
N VAL A 554 33.33 10.66 28.70
CA VAL A 554 32.11 11.43 28.49
C VAL A 554 30.91 10.55 28.78
N ARG A 555 30.13 10.92 29.79
CA ARG A 555 28.82 10.32 30.05
C ARG A 555 27.81 11.02 29.15
N VAL A 556 27.16 10.26 28.29
CA VAL A 556 26.14 10.74 27.35
C VAL A 556 24.78 10.33 27.89
N ASP A 557 23.99 11.32 28.29
CA ASP A 557 22.61 11.10 28.70
C ASP A 557 21.72 10.95 27.46
N ALA A 558 20.99 9.84 27.37
CA ALA A 558 20.12 9.58 26.21
C ALA A 558 18.91 10.53 26.17
N GLY A 559 18.50 11.10 27.31
CA GLY A 559 17.41 12.08 27.39
C GLY A 559 17.82 13.51 27.09
N ASP A 560 19.12 13.78 26.90
CA ASP A 560 19.63 15.11 26.58
C ASP A 560 19.70 15.32 25.06
N GLN A 561 18.77 16.10 24.53
CA GLN A 561 18.70 16.45 23.10
C GLN A 561 19.97 17.15 22.58
N ASP A 562 20.69 17.88 23.46
CA ASP A 562 21.89 18.62 23.08
C ASP A 562 23.15 17.75 23.20
N GLY A 563 23.02 16.59 23.86
CA GLY A 563 24.07 15.64 24.13
C GLY A 563 25.19 16.20 25.02
N SER A 564 26.28 15.45 25.11
CA SER A 564 27.37 15.74 26.04
C SER A 564 28.67 16.07 25.31
N THR A 565 29.38 17.11 25.77
CA THR A 565 30.65 17.53 25.17
C THR A 565 31.84 17.04 25.99
N SER A 566 32.90 16.63 25.30
CA SER A 566 34.17 16.24 25.93
C SER A 566 34.82 17.39 26.71
N THR A 567 35.64 17.05 27.70
CA THR A 567 36.62 17.96 28.33
C THR A 567 37.93 17.99 27.54
N MET A 568 38.29 16.89 26.87
CA MET A 568 39.42 16.82 25.96
C MET A 568 39.18 17.68 24.72
N ARG A 569 40.18 18.49 24.36
CA ARG A 569 40.21 19.30 23.13
C ARG A 569 41.07 18.68 22.06
N LEU A 570 40.56 18.66 20.83
CA LEU A 570 41.23 18.12 19.64
C LEU A 570 41.51 19.24 18.64
N ARG A 571 42.73 19.23 18.08
CA ARG A 571 43.03 20.10 16.95
C ARG A 571 42.44 19.51 15.68
N GLN A 572 42.09 20.37 14.73
CA GLN A 572 41.69 19.93 13.39
C GLN A 572 42.75 18.98 12.79
N GLY A 573 42.30 17.88 12.21
CA GLY A 573 43.12 16.83 11.62
C GLY A 573 43.64 15.80 12.63
N GLN A 574 43.44 16.02 13.93
CA GLN A 574 43.91 15.08 14.94
C GLN A 574 42.97 13.89 15.07
N THR A 575 43.54 12.68 15.13
CA THR A 575 42.80 11.43 15.28
C THR A 575 42.83 10.92 16.73
N VAL A 576 41.69 10.41 17.20
CA VAL A 576 41.55 9.70 18.47
C VAL A 576 40.83 8.37 18.26
N LEU A 577 41.07 7.43 19.17
CA LEU A 577 40.25 6.24 19.31
C LEU A 577 39.09 6.57 20.24
N LEU A 578 37.87 6.26 19.81
CA LEU A 578 36.67 6.33 20.63
C LEU A 578 36.27 4.90 20.97
N ALA A 579 36.00 4.63 22.24
CA ALA A 579 35.34 3.42 22.69
C ALA A 579 34.07 3.82 23.42
N VAL A 580 32.99 3.08 23.24
CA VAL A 580 31.71 3.34 23.91
C VAL A 580 31.22 2.06 24.57
N SER A 581 30.64 2.20 25.75
CA SER A 581 29.98 1.11 26.47
C SER A 581 28.67 1.57 27.11
N GLY A 582 27.80 0.61 27.37
CA GLY A 582 26.55 0.82 28.10
C GLY A 582 25.32 0.68 27.22
N THR A 583 24.18 0.80 27.87
CA THR A 583 22.86 0.72 27.25
C THR A 583 22.01 1.91 27.69
N GLN A 584 21.00 2.18 26.90
CA GLN A 584 19.97 3.18 27.12
C GLN A 584 18.61 2.56 26.82
N ARG A 585 17.52 3.24 27.15
CA ARG A 585 16.18 2.88 26.70
C ARG A 585 15.49 4.06 26.05
N SER A 586 14.63 3.74 25.10
CA SER A 586 13.66 4.65 24.51
C SER A 586 12.34 3.88 24.38
N ASN A 587 11.27 4.44 24.95
CA ASN A 587 9.93 3.85 24.95
C ASN A 587 9.88 2.35 25.34
N GLY A 588 10.61 1.97 26.39
CA GLY A 588 10.64 0.59 26.88
C GLY A 588 11.46 -0.40 26.02
N ARG A 589 12.12 0.05 24.96
CA ARG A 589 13.10 -0.74 24.20
C ARG A 589 14.52 -0.41 24.65
N GLU A 590 15.35 -1.42 24.85
CA GLU A 590 16.78 -1.24 25.13
C GLU A 590 17.55 -0.96 23.84
N ALA A 591 18.50 -0.04 23.90
CA ALA A 591 19.42 0.31 22.83
C ALA A 591 20.84 0.47 23.38
N ASP A 592 21.82 0.47 22.49
CA ASP A 592 23.21 0.82 22.75
C ASP A 592 23.70 1.79 21.65
N ALA A 593 25.00 2.05 21.59
CA ALA A 593 25.56 3.03 20.67
C ALA A 593 25.27 2.76 19.17
N SER A 594 24.93 1.53 18.78
CA SER A 594 24.75 1.14 17.39
C SER A 594 23.66 0.11 17.12
N CYS A 595 22.96 -0.37 18.15
CA CYS A 595 21.95 -1.41 18.06
C CYS A 595 20.76 -1.17 19.00
N VAL A 596 19.62 -1.74 18.66
CA VAL A 596 18.39 -1.73 19.45
C VAL A 596 17.83 -3.13 19.58
N ARG A 597 17.20 -3.41 20.71
CA ARG A 597 16.63 -4.71 21.06
C ARG A 597 15.26 -4.90 20.42
N GLU A 598 15.15 -5.91 19.56
CA GLU A 598 13.89 -6.41 19.01
C GLU A 598 13.59 -7.80 19.57
N GLY A 599 12.63 -7.87 20.50
CA GLY A 599 12.33 -9.10 21.22
C GLY A 599 13.55 -9.60 21.99
N ASN A 600 14.04 -10.79 21.62
CA ASN A 600 15.24 -11.40 22.24
C ASN A 600 16.52 -11.20 21.43
N THR A 601 16.50 -10.40 20.37
CA THR A 601 17.65 -10.20 19.47
C THR A 601 18.03 -8.73 19.37
N TRP A 602 19.32 -8.43 19.21
CA TRP A 602 19.81 -7.09 18.91
C TRP A 602 19.88 -6.89 17.40
N ARG A 603 19.53 -5.69 16.94
CA ARG A 603 19.65 -5.30 15.53
C ARG A 603 20.31 -3.96 15.40
N SER A 604 21.13 -3.80 14.37
CA SER A 604 21.80 -2.52 14.09
C SER A 604 20.77 -1.43 13.90
N THR A 605 20.97 -0.31 14.60
CA THR A 605 20.28 0.93 14.35
C THR A 605 20.75 1.48 13.01
N ASP A 606 19.94 1.26 11.99
CA ASP A 606 20.13 1.95 10.73
C ASP A 606 18.99 2.92 10.53
N SER A 607 19.24 4.19 10.85
CA SER A 607 18.36 5.33 10.58
C SER A 607 17.94 5.46 9.12
N LEU A 608 18.60 4.73 8.22
CA LEU A 608 18.26 4.61 6.81
C LEU A 608 17.60 3.27 6.44
N VAL A 609 17.53 2.27 7.33
CA VAL A 609 17.00 0.91 7.05
C VAL A 609 15.90 0.39 8.00
N ALA A 610 15.76 0.93 9.20
CA ALA A 610 14.63 0.58 10.06
C ALA A 610 13.44 1.48 9.71
N LEU A 611 12.45 0.93 9.00
CA LEU A 611 11.15 1.62 8.91
C LEU A 611 10.61 1.74 10.35
N ASP A 612 10.69 0.68 11.15
CA ASP A 612 9.86 0.51 12.35
C ASP A 612 10.52 0.96 13.68
N GLN A 613 11.57 1.80 13.64
CA GLN A 613 12.38 2.15 14.81
C GLN A 613 12.81 3.62 14.87
N ASP A 614 12.96 4.14 16.08
CA ASP A 614 13.75 5.34 16.34
C ASP A 614 15.22 5.11 15.97
N PRO A 615 15.91 6.13 15.43
CA PRO A 615 17.30 6.00 15.01
C PRO A 615 18.25 5.51 16.10
N LEU A 616 18.10 5.96 17.35
CA LEU A 616 18.82 5.61 18.59
C LEU A 616 20.36 5.48 18.51
N ASP A 617 21.00 5.86 17.40
CA ASP A 617 22.43 5.72 17.19
C ASP A 617 23.21 6.85 17.88
N LEU A 618 24.40 6.54 18.40
CA LEU A 618 25.27 7.53 19.01
C LEU A 618 26.06 8.28 17.93
N TRP A 619 25.81 9.59 17.81
CA TRP A 619 26.49 10.50 16.89
C TRP A 619 27.73 11.11 17.53
N VAL A 620 28.71 11.42 16.68
CA VAL A 620 29.97 12.05 17.08
C VAL A 620 30.14 13.34 16.29
N ASP A 621 30.19 14.46 17.01
CA ASP A 621 30.39 15.81 16.51
C ASP A 621 29.48 16.17 15.32
N GLY A 622 28.20 15.85 15.44
CA GLY A 622 27.18 16.08 14.42
C GLY A 622 27.32 15.19 13.17
N THR A 623 28.07 14.08 13.29
CA THR A 623 28.20 13.09 12.22
C THR A 623 27.78 11.71 12.68
N ARG A 624 27.00 11.04 11.82
CA ARG A 624 26.67 9.62 12.00
C ARG A 624 27.95 8.80 12.02
N THR A 625 28.08 7.97 13.04
CA THR A 625 29.30 7.21 13.31
C THR A 625 29.08 5.72 13.09
N SER A 626 29.96 5.09 12.31
CA SER A 626 30.00 3.63 12.19
C SER A 626 30.82 3.06 13.33
N TRP A 627 30.13 2.50 14.31
CA TRP A 627 30.68 1.82 15.47
C TRP A 627 31.04 0.38 15.12
N ARG A 628 32.21 -0.09 15.56
CA ARG A 628 32.66 -1.47 15.38
C ARG A 628 32.51 -2.21 16.70
N PRO A 629 31.83 -3.37 16.75
CA PRO A 629 31.68 -4.12 17.99
C PRO A 629 33.05 -4.58 18.51
N TYR A 630 33.20 -4.58 19.83
CA TYR A 630 34.33 -5.21 20.52
C TYR A 630 33.95 -6.67 20.84
N GLY A 631 34.90 -7.61 20.71
CA GLY A 631 34.72 -9.02 21.10
C GLY A 631 33.85 -9.89 20.17
N ASP A 632 33.30 -10.97 20.74
CA ASP A 632 32.34 -11.88 20.09
C ASP A 632 31.08 -11.09 19.68
N ASN A 633 30.53 -11.39 18.52
CA ASN A 633 29.44 -10.62 17.92
C ASN A 633 28.42 -11.53 17.24
N ASP A 634 27.16 -11.10 17.21
CA ASP A 634 26.07 -11.74 16.46
C ASP A 634 25.89 -11.09 15.06
N GLY A 635 26.98 -10.58 14.49
CA GLY A 635 26.98 -9.75 13.29
C GLY A 635 27.52 -8.35 13.58
N SER A 636 26.66 -7.33 13.51
CA SER A 636 27.04 -5.91 13.71
C SER A 636 26.87 -5.41 15.15
N CYS A 637 26.21 -6.19 16.03
CA CYS A 637 25.96 -5.81 17.42
C CYS A 637 26.93 -6.54 18.36
N SER A 638 27.40 -5.84 19.40
CA SER A 638 28.27 -6.40 20.43
C SER A 638 27.43 -7.09 21.51
N SER A 639 27.80 -8.32 21.90
CA SER A 639 27.15 -9.01 23.03
C SER A 639 27.35 -8.29 24.36
N ASP A 640 28.45 -7.52 24.47
CA ASP A 640 28.86 -6.82 25.69
C ASP A 640 28.47 -5.33 25.64
N HIS A 641 27.71 -4.90 24.63
CA HIS A 641 27.34 -3.50 24.39
C HIS A 641 28.54 -2.57 24.34
N THR A 642 29.64 -3.03 23.75
CA THR A 642 30.89 -2.28 23.62
C THR A 642 31.29 -2.11 22.17
N TYR A 643 31.65 -0.89 21.80
CA TYR A 643 32.01 -0.56 20.43
C TYR A 643 33.21 0.40 20.38
N TRP A 644 33.85 0.48 19.22
CA TRP A 644 34.93 1.43 18.98
C TRP A 644 34.91 2.00 17.57
N THR A 645 35.53 3.17 17.40
CA THR A 645 35.81 3.76 16.10
C THR A 645 37.02 4.69 16.15
N ARG A 646 37.53 5.10 14.99
CA ARG A 646 38.50 6.19 14.89
C ARG A 646 37.79 7.46 14.47
N PHE A 647 38.04 8.54 15.19
CA PHE A 647 37.48 9.86 14.89
C PHE A 647 38.61 10.83 14.57
N THR A 648 38.47 11.59 13.48
CA THR A 648 39.38 12.67 13.10
C THR A 648 38.65 13.99 13.23
N ALA A 649 39.17 14.87 14.09
CA ALA A 649 38.53 16.15 14.35
C ALA A 649 38.54 17.04 13.10
N THR A 650 37.38 17.54 12.71
CA THR A 650 37.22 18.43 11.55
C THR A 650 37.45 19.90 11.90
N ARG A 651 37.51 20.23 13.19
CA ARG A 651 37.77 21.57 13.73
C ARG A 651 38.48 21.49 15.07
N ASN A 652 38.94 22.65 15.54
CA ASN A 652 39.53 22.80 16.86
C ASN A 652 38.41 22.87 17.92
N GLY A 653 38.54 22.13 19.03
CA GLY A 653 37.64 22.25 20.17
C GLY A 653 37.23 20.90 20.78
N PRO A 654 36.15 20.88 21.58
CA PRO A 654 35.57 19.66 22.13
C PRO A 654 34.87 18.83 21.06
N VAL A 655 34.59 17.58 21.40
CA VAL A 655 33.77 16.65 20.62
C VAL A 655 32.44 16.49 21.33
N ARG A 656 31.33 16.68 20.60
CA ARG A 656 29.99 16.40 21.13
C ARG A 656 29.58 14.96 20.83
N PHE A 657 28.89 14.33 21.76
CA PHE A 657 28.29 13.02 21.63
C PHE A 657 26.80 13.13 21.92
N THR A 658 25.95 12.70 21.00
CA THR A 658 24.50 12.86 21.10
C THR A 658 23.82 11.60 20.59
N VAL A 659 22.80 11.11 21.29
CA VAL A 659 21.94 10.03 20.83
C VAL A 659 20.92 10.63 19.87
N LEU A 660 20.80 10.10 18.65
CA LEU A 660 19.78 10.55 17.72
C LEU A 660 18.45 9.89 18.06
N ASP A 661 17.45 10.69 18.42
CA ASP A 661 16.09 10.24 18.69
C ASP A 661 15.06 11.19 18.06
N LEU A 662 13.86 10.69 17.77
CA LEU A 662 12.71 11.52 17.44
C LEU A 662 12.00 12.06 18.69
N ASP A 663 12.08 11.37 19.84
CA ASP A 663 11.49 11.84 21.10
C ASP A 663 12.38 11.58 22.33
N TYR A 664 13.37 12.45 22.55
CA TYR A 664 14.31 12.35 23.68
C TYR A 664 13.65 12.32 25.07
N ARG A 665 12.38 12.74 25.19
CA ARG A 665 11.70 12.82 26.50
C ARG A 665 11.33 11.46 27.05
N ASP A 666 11.31 10.42 26.22
CA ASP A 666 11.02 9.05 26.63
C ASP A 666 12.29 8.19 26.83
N ASN A 667 13.45 8.84 26.79
CA ASN A 667 14.75 8.19 26.96
C ASN A 667 15.18 8.10 28.41
N ASP A 668 15.80 6.96 28.74
CA ASP A 668 16.51 6.76 30.00
C ASP A 668 17.87 6.07 29.77
N GLY A 669 18.73 6.12 30.79
CA GLY A 669 20.05 5.49 30.76
C GLY A 669 21.12 6.36 30.12
N THR A 670 22.35 5.84 30.13
CA THR A 670 23.53 6.62 29.73
C THR A 670 24.56 5.74 29.04
N LEU A 671 25.14 6.25 27.96
CA LEU A 671 26.31 5.67 27.32
C LEU A 671 27.58 6.31 27.88
N THR A 672 28.66 5.54 28.00
CA THR A 672 29.97 6.06 28.41
C THR A 672 30.93 5.99 27.24
N VAL A 673 31.38 7.15 26.76
CA VAL A 673 32.40 7.26 25.71
C VAL A 673 33.76 7.52 26.33
N THR A 674 34.72 6.65 26.04
CA THR A 674 36.14 6.85 26.34
C THR A 674 36.86 7.36 25.11
N MET A 675 37.46 8.54 25.20
CA MET A 675 38.31 9.12 24.17
C MET A 675 39.78 8.85 24.48
N MET A 676 40.58 8.39 23.52
CA MET A 676 42.00 8.11 23.70
C MET A 676 42.83 8.69 22.56
N ARG A 677 43.80 9.53 22.90
CA ARG A 677 44.79 10.03 21.95
C ARG A 677 45.74 8.88 21.58
N GLN A 678 45.93 8.65 20.28
CA GLN A 678 46.84 7.61 19.79
C GLN A 678 48.31 8.03 19.92
#